data_AF-A0A9W8H3T8-F1
#
_entry.id   AF-A0A9W8H3T8-F1
#
_cell.length_a   1.000
_cell.length_b   1.000
_cell.length_c   1.000
_cell.angle_alpha   90.00
_cell.angle_beta   90.00
_cell.angle_gamma   90.00
#
_symmetry.space_group_name_H-M   'P 1'
#
loop_
_entity.id
_entity.type
_entity.pdbx_description
1 polymer ?
#
loop_
_entity_poly.entity_id
_entity_poly.type
_entity_poly.pdbx_seq_one_letter_code
_entity_poly.pdbx_strand_id
1 'polypeptide(L)'
;MTTGPVEALPTPSLIVGLRLSGKKAAVFGSGQSAASRAVFALDAGADVVMYAPSTLSSLSKWVESGRLTLVSPTKYSSSDMSAFSVAFVADAAPADQHTVAYDAQAAGVPVNVAGSAALSDFALMPTYRGSSSLQIAVTTNGVAPRVASRLLQEIVNKLPNDLEPQLTDVARLSRIALEAARQRDEALAKLDTTPAGSDSGDISLSLADISTAVTATQTPESPLSSSGSVTEEAVPASMLGLDELRAGTAQLELTTDVQVASSYVAHALSDLCFVYSSPEQELGEAALVWSRRAEKNAYGEWASALRMETRAGAGHALWGALSSGSRVSAIASAASLPYMLPVLSELVARSQSVVVHAAAQSLDHIATAQTDFSDALVALQSHAVFLVSTSAQEAHDIALIAHAVSQAASVPVVHLTNGAQSASEGMSVRMASHSHLIAYVDAVVTAARKLNTSPADTIQLAFSQFKSAFGRTYCSFEYSGSPVAETVFVSLGEVASRTQALLPKLLSESDTGVLSVRALRPWSLSEFMSRLPSTTKQLVILSALGDCDGSPDALFTDVSLSALVGWSAVPIEVLGRNVYGIDERAFTNAVREVCGLQALPAEDEAVVSTDGLEQQQQQASVPLLATSAPLASFANVHAIAQRLAFPEAFETQLAARPGEKTFDVKVSSLYRMTPDTYDRNIFHIEFDTRGTDLTYEIGDALGVYGHNDPDQVSHFCKLLGLDGSQLVTAVKDEQCQTRSIHSWLTHALDLFGRPSKKFYAALAEFATDEKEAEKLRWLTTAEGSAEFKERVSDTTTYADLLLEFASARPSFLYLVDMVAPVKPRHYSIASSAKMHPGSVHLCVVSVEWKTSRGELRSGQCTRFLNSLSIGDRVVVSVKPSVMKLPPIDSQPVIMAGLGTGMAPFRAFIEERAVRKMQGANVGPMTLYFGSRHRAMEYLYGEELEAYHADGLLTNLRLAFSRDQKEKVYIQHRMRDDSELLASQMLAQDGCFYLCGPTWPAGDVKDAMVGAFTTIGGVKPSDANKVIETLKESERYILEVY
;
A
#
# COMPACT_ATOMS: atom_id res chain seq x y z
N MET A 1 -43.58 -8.54 -49.94
CA MET A 1 -42.17 -8.15 -49.86
C MET A 1 -41.71 -8.39 -48.43
N THR A 2 -40.65 -9.17 -48.29
CA THR A 2 -40.07 -9.69 -47.06
C THR A 2 -39.65 -8.59 -46.09
N THR A 3 -40.07 -8.69 -44.83
CA THR A 3 -39.54 -7.91 -43.71
C THR A 3 -38.15 -8.42 -43.35
N GLY A 4 -37.11 -7.81 -43.93
CA GLY A 4 -35.75 -7.93 -43.44
C GLY A 4 -35.53 -7.05 -42.20
N PRO A 5 -34.54 -7.36 -41.36
CA PRO A 5 -34.17 -6.52 -40.22
C PRO A 5 -33.67 -5.16 -40.73
N VAL A 6 -34.13 -4.09 -40.09
CA VAL A 6 -33.60 -2.74 -40.30
C VAL A 6 -32.14 -2.76 -39.84
N GLU A 7 -31.20 -2.59 -40.78
CA GLU A 7 -29.78 -2.36 -40.45
C GLU A 7 -29.69 -1.16 -39.51
N ALA A 8 -29.10 -1.37 -38.34
CA ALA A 8 -28.77 -0.29 -37.42
C ALA A 8 -27.82 0.67 -38.13
N LEU A 9 -28.19 1.96 -38.21
CA LEU A 9 -27.31 3.02 -38.70
C LEU A 9 -26.00 2.99 -37.90
N PRO A 10 -24.82 3.16 -38.53
CA PRO A 10 -23.54 3.11 -37.85
C PRO A 10 -23.47 4.19 -36.76
N THR A 11 -23.11 3.79 -35.55
CA THR A 11 -22.88 4.70 -34.42
C THR A 11 -21.68 5.61 -34.74
N PRO A 12 -21.76 6.93 -34.52
CA PRO A 12 -20.63 7.83 -34.76
C PRO A 12 -19.40 7.42 -33.94
N SER A 13 -18.22 7.52 -34.54
CA SER A 13 -16.97 7.13 -33.89
C SER A 13 -16.62 8.07 -32.74
N LEU A 14 -16.07 7.52 -31.65
CA LEU A 14 -15.53 8.32 -30.55
C LEU A 14 -14.13 8.81 -30.91
N ILE A 15 -13.92 10.13 -30.90
CA ILE A 15 -12.60 10.71 -31.13
C ILE A 15 -11.91 10.95 -29.79
N VAL A 16 -10.81 10.23 -29.55
CA VAL A 16 -9.96 10.36 -28.35
C VAL A 16 -8.98 11.53 -28.47
N GLY A 17 -8.73 12.05 -29.67
CA GLY A 17 -7.90 13.25 -29.88
C GLY A 17 -7.98 13.80 -31.31
N LEU A 18 -7.99 15.13 -31.45
CA LEU A 18 -8.12 15.83 -32.73
C LEU A 18 -7.06 16.94 -32.82
N ARG A 19 -6.07 16.77 -33.70
CA ARG A 19 -5.00 17.76 -33.91
C ARG A 19 -5.43 18.79 -34.97
N LEU A 20 -5.88 19.95 -34.48
CA LEU A 20 -6.41 21.04 -35.32
C LEU A 20 -5.51 22.27 -35.41
N SER A 21 -4.38 22.29 -34.69
CA SER A 21 -3.43 23.41 -34.74
C SER A 21 -2.97 23.70 -36.17
N GLY A 22 -3.21 24.92 -36.64
CA GLY A 22 -2.87 25.39 -37.99
C GLY A 22 -3.76 24.84 -39.12
N LYS A 23 -4.87 24.17 -38.79
CA LYS A 23 -5.84 23.65 -39.77
C LYS A 23 -7.08 24.53 -39.84
N LYS A 24 -7.79 24.48 -40.96
CA LYS A 24 -9.08 25.17 -41.12
C LYS A 24 -10.24 24.32 -40.62
N ALA A 25 -11.10 24.91 -39.79
CA ALA A 25 -12.33 24.29 -39.31
C ALA A 25 -13.55 25.12 -39.73
N ALA A 26 -14.57 24.46 -40.29
CA ALA A 26 -15.82 25.11 -40.64
C ALA A 26 -16.83 24.96 -39.48
N VAL A 27 -17.52 26.05 -39.15
CA VAL A 27 -18.60 26.06 -38.15
C VAL A 27 -19.84 26.70 -38.78
N PHE A 28 -20.96 25.99 -38.77
CA PHE A 28 -22.22 26.46 -39.33
C PHE A 28 -23.24 26.71 -38.22
N GLY A 29 -23.83 27.92 -38.22
CA GLY A 29 -24.93 28.33 -37.34
C GLY A 29 -24.57 29.46 -36.36
N SER A 30 -25.58 30.04 -35.70
CA SER A 30 -25.47 31.32 -34.97
C SER A 30 -25.78 31.26 -33.47
N GLY A 31 -26.12 30.08 -32.94
CA GLY A 31 -26.51 29.91 -31.54
C GLY A 31 -25.34 29.60 -30.60
N GLN A 32 -25.69 29.33 -29.34
CA GLN A 32 -24.72 28.99 -28.28
C GLN A 32 -24.00 27.66 -28.55
N SER A 33 -24.66 26.71 -29.20
CA SER A 33 -24.04 25.43 -29.55
C SER A 33 -22.98 25.63 -30.63
N ALA A 34 -23.27 26.44 -31.65
CA ALA A 34 -22.31 26.81 -32.68
C ALA A 34 -21.12 27.58 -32.10
N ALA A 35 -21.38 28.53 -31.20
CA ALA A 35 -20.31 29.25 -30.51
C ALA A 35 -19.42 28.33 -29.66
N SER A 36 -20.01 27.36 -28.95
CA SER A 36 -19.24 26.37 -28.17
C SER A 36 -18.31 25.53 -29.07
N ARG A 37 -18.78 25.13 -30.27
CA ARG A 37 -17.94 24.41 -31.25
C ARG A 37 -16.84 25.28 -31.85
N ALA A 38 -17.12 26.56 -32.10
CA ALA A 38 -16.13 27.53 -32.56
C ALA A 38 -15.03 27.73 -31.51
N VAL A 39 -15.39 27.92 -30.24
CA VAL A 39 -14.42 28.03 -29.13
C VAL A 39 -13.58 26.76 -29.02
N PHE A 40 -14.21 25.57 -29.07
CA PHE A 40 -13.49 24.30 -29.04
C PHE A 40 -12.42 24.18 -30.13
N ALA A 41 -12.75 24.57 -31.37
CA ALA A 41 -11.81 24.53 -32.49
C ALA A 41 -10.71 25.61 -32.37
N LEU A 42 -11.07 26.82 -31.91
CA LEU A 42 -10.12 27.89 -31.64
C LEU A 42 -9.12 27.52 -30.54
N ASP A 43 -9.58 26.95 -29.43
CA ASP A 43 -8.71 26.51 -28.33
C ASP A 43 -7.75 25.39 -28.78
N ALA A 44 -8.13 24.61 -29.78
CA ALA A 44 -7.26 23.60 -30.40
C ALA A 44 -6.27 24.20 -31.42
N GLY A 45 -6.29 25.52 -31.64
CA GLY A 45 -5.39 26.25 -32.54
C GLY A 45 -5.81 26.23 -34.01
N ALA A 46 -7.09 25.97 -34.31
CA ALA A 46 -7.61 26.02 -35.67
C ALA A 46 -7.87 27.44 -36.16
N ASP A 47 -7.78 27.64 -37.48
CA ASP A 47 -8.35 28.80 -38.17
C ASP A 47 -9.83 28.52 -38.43
N VAL A 48 -10.71 29.24 -37.73
CA VAL A 48 -12.15 28.94 -37.77
C VAL A 48 -12.85 29.85 -38.77
N VAL A 49 -13.55 29.25 -39.73
CA VAL A 49 -14.48 29.94 -40.61
C VAL A 49 -15.90 29.64 -40.15
N MET A 50 -16.58 30.67 -39.67
CA MET A 50 -17.94 30.56 -39.15
C MET A 50 -18.94 31.09 -40.16
N TYR A 51 -19.83 30.22 -40.64
CA TYR A 51 -20.94 30.57 -41.53
C TYR A 51 -22.19 30.88 -40.69
N ALA A 52 -22.42 32.17 -40.44
CA ALA A 52 -23.52 32.63 -39.59
C ALA A 52 -24.02 34.03 -40.01
N PRO A 53 -25.32 34.32 -39.92
CA PRO A 53 -25.85 35.65 -40.23
C PRO A 53 -25.35 36.72 -39.23
N SER A 54 -25.00 36.31 -38.01
CA SER A 54 -24.46 37.17 -36.95
C SER A 54 -23.63 36.34 -35.98
N THR A 55 -22.59 36.92 -35.38
CA THR A 55 -21.82 36.31 -34.27
C THR A 55 -22.37 36.72 -32.92
N LEU A 56 -22.26 35.82 -31.93
CA LEU A 56 -22.47 36.15 -30.53
C LEU A 56 -21.37 37.08 -30.01
N SER A 57 -21.73 37.97 -29.08
CA SER A 57 -20.78 38.92 -28.46
C SER A 57 -19.59 38.24 -27.79
N SER A 58 -19.77 37.00 -27.31
CA SER A 58 -18.72 36.15 -26.72
C SER A 58 -17.56 35.82 -27.68
N LEU A 59 -17.77 35.92 -29.00
CA LEU A 59 -16.75 35.62 -30.02
C LEU A 59 -16.07 36.87 -30.61
N SER A 60 -16.49 38.07 -30.20
CA SER A 60 -15.99 39.36 -30.73
C SER A 60 -14.45 39.48 -30.70
N LYS A 61 -13.83 39.11 -29.57
CA LYS A 61 -12.36 39.12 -29.40
C LYS A 61 -11.62 38.24 -30.42
N TRP A 62 -12.23 37.14 -30.84
CA TRP A 62 -11.62 36.20 -31.80
C TRP A 62 -11.77 36.67 -33.24
N VAL A 63 -12.84 37.41 -33.53
CA VAL A 63 -13.04 38.10 -34.82
C VAL A 63 -12.03 39.25 -34.96
N GLU A 64 -11.88 40.07 -33.92
CA GLU A 64 -10.95 41.20 -33.91
C GLU A 64 -9.47 40.77 -34.03
N SER A 65 -9.11 39.62 -33.47
CA SER A 65 -7.77 39.04 -33.61
C SER A 65 -7.52 38.33 -34.94
N GLY A 66 -8.51 38.25 -35.83
CA GLY A 66 -8.39 37.62 -37.15
C GLY A 66 -8.35 36.09 -37.14
N ARG A 67 -8.49 35.45 -35.97
CA ARG A 67 -8.48 33.99 -35.81
C ARG A 67 -9.82 33.32 -36.09
N LEU A 68 -10.91 34.09 -36.05
CA LEU A 68 -12.23 33.65 -36.48
C LEU A 68 -12.70 34.53 -37.64
N THR A 69 -12.96 33.92 -38.79
CA THR A 69 -13.52 34.60 -39.96
C THR A 69 -15.02 34.38 -40.01
N LEU A 70 -15.80 35.45 -39.86
CA LEU A 70 -17.25 35.39 -40.03
C LEU A 70 -17.63 35.56 -41.50
N VAL A 71 -18.39 34.60 -42.03
CA VAL A 71 -18.87 34.58 -43.41
C VAL A 71 -20.39 34.44 -43.40
N SER A 72 -21.07 35.17 -44.29
CA SER A 72 -22.52 34.99 -44.47
C SER A 72 -22.82 33.58 -44.98
N PRO A 73 -23.83 32.86 -44.45
CA PRO A 73 -24.17 31.51 -44.90
C PRO A 73 -24.46 31.43 -46.40
N THR A 74 -25.00 32.51 -46.98
CA THR A 74 -25.29 32.62 -48.42
C THR A 74 -24.06 32.58 -49.33
N LYS A 75 -22.86 32.72 -48.77
CA LYS A 75 -21.58 32.65 -49.51
C LYS A 75 -20.95 31.26 -49.49
N TYR A 76 -21.54 30.28 -48.79
CA TYR A 76 -21.04 28.91 -48.78
C TYR A 76 -21.36 28.21 -50.11
N SER A 77 -20.35 27.58 -50.73
CA SER A 77 -20.52 26.63 -51.83
C SER A 77 -20.01 25.25 -51.44
N SER A 78 -20.61 24.18 -51.97
CA SER A 78 -20.18 22.81 -51.69
C SER A 78 -18.71 22.54 -52.05
N SER A 79 -18.16 23.28 -53.04
CA SER A 79 -16.73 23.21 -53.39
C SER A 79 -15.79 23.76 -52.31
N ASP A 80 -16.27 24.63 -51.42
CA ASP A 80 -15.44 25.20 -50.34
C ASP A 80 -15.14 24.15 -49.26
N MET A 81 -15.96 23.10 -49.17
CA MET A 81 -15.89 22.12 -48.10
C MET A 81 -14.54 21.38 -48.08
N SER A 82 -13.97 21.07 -49.24
CA SER A 82 -12.67 20.39 -49.36
C SER A 82 -11.49 21.19 -48.78
N ALA A 83 -11.66 22.49 -48.51
CA ALA A 83 -10.62 23.32 -47.89
C ALA A 83 -10.54 23.16 -46.36
N PHE A 84 -11.49 22.46 -45.74
CA PHE A 84 -11.59 22.28 -44.30
C PHE A 84 -11.10 20.90 -43.86
N SER A 85 -10.56 20.83 -42.64
CA SER A 85 -10.13 19.57 -42.02
C SER A 85 -11.18 18.96 -41.10
N VAL A 86 -12.19 19.74 -40.71
CA VAL A 86 -13.32 19.31 -39.88
C VAL A 86 -14.48 20.29 -40.06
N ALA A 87 -15.71 19.79 -40.00
CA ALA A 87 -16.92 20.60 -40.04
C ALA A 87 -17.78 20.39 -38.79
N PHE A 88 -18.28 21.48 -38.21
CA PHE A 88 -19.22 21.48 -37.10
C PHE A 88 -20.51 22.17 -37.53
N VAL A 89 -21.64 21.49 -37.35
CA VAL A 89 -22.96 22.05 -37.66
C VAL A 89 -23.79 22.09 -36.39
N ALA A 90 -24.24 23.28 -35.99
CA ALA A 90 -25.03 23.44 -34.79
C ALA A 90 -25.97 24.64 -34.92
N ASP A 91 -27.18 24.56 -34.38
CA ASP A 91 -28.16 25.66 -34.43
C ASP A 91 -28.53 26.14 -35.87
N ALA A 92 -28.31 25.30 -36.89
CA ALA A 92 -28.72 25.55 -38.28
C ALA A 92 -30.13 24.99 -38.56
N ALA A 93 -30.82 25.50 -39.59
CA ALA A 93 -32.11 24.94 -40.00
C ALA A 93 -31.94 23.48 -40.46
N PRO A 94 -32.92 22.57 -40.25
CA PRO A 94 -32.77 21.16 -40.59
C PRO A 94 -32.33 20.88 -42.03
N ALA A 95 -32.86 21.65 -43.00
CA ALA A 95 -32.47 21.54 -44.41
C ALA A 95 -30.98 21.86 -44.65
N ASP A 96 -30.45 22.83 -43.92
CA ASP A 96 -29.03 23.23 -44.01
C ASP A 96 -28.13 22.19 -43.31
N GLN A 97 -28.61 21.55 -42.23
CA GLN A 97 -27.86 20.50 -41.54
C GLN A 97 -27.60 19.28 -42.40
N HIS A 98 -28.63 18.79 -43.11
CA HIS A 98 -28.48 17.65 -44.01
C HIS A 98 -27.56 17.97 -45.20
N THR A 99 -27.71 19.16 -45.77
CA THR A 99 -26.92 19.58 -46.95
C THR A 99 -25.43 19.69 -46.60
N VAL A 100 -25.09 20.40 -45.52
CA VAL A 100 -23.70 20.58 -45.10
C VAL A 100 -23.06 19.27 -44.64
N ALA A 101 -23.82 18.40 -43.96
CA ALA A 101 -23.32 17.09 -43.57
C ALA A 101 -23.00 16.21 -44.78
N TYR A 102 -23.89 16.19 -45.78
CA TYR A 102 -23.68 15.47 -47.02
C TYR A 102 -22.46 16.00 -47.80
N ASP A 103 -22.35 17.32 -47.95
CA ASP A 103 -21.22 17.96 -48.64
C ASP A 103 -19.87 17.67 -47.94
N ALA A 104 -19.85 17.65 -46.60
CA ALA A 104 -18.67 17.28 -45.82
C ALA A 104 -18.27 15.82 -46.02
N GLN A 105 -19.24 14.90 -45.95
CA GLN A 105 -19.01 13.47 -46.17
C GLN A 105 -18.54 13.19 -47.60
N ALA A 106 -19.14 13.84 -48.61
CA ALA A 106 -18.73 13.71 -50.01
C ALA A 106 -17.31 14.24 -50.25
N ALA A 107 -16.88 15.26 -49.51
CA ALA A 107 -15.53 15.81 -49.56
C ALA A 107 -14.51 15.05 -48.68
N GLY A 108 -14.93 14.01 -47.94
CA GLY A 108 -14.08 13.28 -47.00
C GLY A 108 -13.69 14.08 -45.76
N VAL A 109 -14.44 15.13 -45.43
CA VAL A 109 -14.23 15.99 -44.26
C VAL A 109 -15.09 15.47 -43.11
N PRO A 110 -14.49 15.08 -41.97
CA PRO A 110 -15.26 14.61 -40.83
C PRO A 110 -16.23 15.68 -40.33
N VAL A 111 -17.51 15.32 -40.16
CA VAL A 111 -18.56 16.22 -39.70
C VAL A 111 -19.17 15.81 -38.36
N ASN A 112 -19.43 16.80 -37.49
CA ASN A 112 -20.25 16.64 -36.29
C ASN A 112 -21.47 17.57 -36.35
N VAL A 113 -22.66 16.97 -36.27
CA VAL A 113 -23.94 17.68 -36.23
C VAL A 113 -24.54 17.63 -34.82
N ALA A 114 -24.68 18.79 -34.19
CA ALA A 114 -25.18 18.89 -32.82
C ALA A 114 -26.61 18.34 -32.71
N GLY A 115 -26.80 17.34 -31.83
CA GLY A 115 -28.10 16.72 -31.58
C GLY A 115 -28.54 15.69 -32.62
N SER A 116 -27.74 15.42 -33.67
CA SER A 116 -28.05 14.42 -34.69
C SER A 116 -26.89 13.45 -34.89
N ALA A 117 -26.97 12.30 -34.21
CA ALA A 117 -25.97 11.23 -34.36
C ALA A 117 -25.98 10.63 -35.78
N ALA A 118 -27.14 10.55 -36.43
CA ALA A 118 -27.29 9.97 -37.76
C ALA A 118 -26.61 10.78 -38.88
N LEU A 119 -26.33 12.06 -38.64
CA LEU A 119 -25.64 12.96 -39.59
C LEU A 119 -24.20 13.25 -39.18
N SER A 120 -23.70 12.62 -38.12
CA SER A 120 -22.36 12.85 -37.59
C SER A 120 -21.46 11.66 -37.90
N ASP A 121 -20.23 11.91 -38.33
CA ASP A 121 -19.20 10.86 -38.45
C ASP A 121 -18.55 10.57 -37.09
N PHE A 122 -18.55 11.57 -36.20
CA PHE A 122 -17.99 11.47 -34.87
C PHE A 122 -18.79 12.21 -33.81
N ALA A 123 -18.66 11.77 -32.56
CA ALA A 123 -19.26 12.40 -31.40
C ALA A 123 -18.24 13.18 -30.58
N LEU A 124 -18.60 14.41 -30.18
CA LEU A 124 -17.83 15.18 -29.21
C LEU A 124 -18.29 14.85 -27.79
N MET A 125 -17.36 14.36 -26.98
CA MET A 125 -17.57 14.08 -25.56
C MET A 125 -17.43 15.36 -24.72
N PRO A 126 -18.20 15.51 -23.63
CA PRO A 126 -17.90 16.49 -22.60
C PRO A 126 -16.46 16.30 -22.13
N THR A 127 -15.65 17.37 -22.22
CA THR A 127 -14.25 17.36 -21.83
C THR A 127 -13.94 18.56 -20.96
N TYR A 128 -13.37 18.31 -19.78
CA TYR A 128 -12.74 19.31 -18.95
C TYR A 128 -11.29 19.44 -19.36
N ARG A 129 -10.81 20.67 -19.52
CA ARG A 129 -9.41 20.99 -19.75
C ARG A 129 -8.95 21.89 -18.62
N GLY A 130 -7.97 21.41 -17.86
CA GLY A 130 -7.28 22.14 -16.82
C GLY A 130 -6.40 23.27 -17.34
N SER A 131 -5.79 24.01 -16.43
CA SER A 131 -4.97 25.21 -16.71
C SER A 131 -3.66 24.90 -17.42
N SER A 132 -3.11 23.70 -17.21
CA SER A 132 -1.72 23.38 -17.56
C SER A 132 -1.56 22.19 -18.51
N SER A 133 -2.24 21.05 -18.29
CA SER A 133 -2.09 19.85 -19.15
C SER A 133 -3.19 18.78 -19.03
N LEU A 134 -3.96 18.75 -17.93
CA LEU A 134 -4.89 17.65 -17.65
C LEU A 134 -6.17 17.77 -18.47
N GLN A 135 -6.52 16.71 -19.21
CA GLN A 135 -7.81 16.60 -19.92
C GLN A 135 -8.60 15.40 -19.40
N ILE A 136 -9.85 15.63 -19.03
CA ILE A 136 -10.76 14.59 -18.55
C ILE A 136 -11.98 14.60 -19.43
N ALA A 137 -12.33 13.45 -19.98
CA ALA A 137 -13.51 13.31 -20.82
C ALA A 137 -14.41 12.17 -20.33
N VAL A 138 -15.72 12.42 -20.36
CA VAL A 138 -16.73 11.44 -19.93
C VAL A 138 -17.69 11.18 -21.08
N THR A 139 -17.93 9.92 -21.41
CA THR A 139 -18.85 9.53 -22.49
C THR A 139 -19.89 8.52 -22.00
N THR A 140 -21.12 8.66 -22.49
CA THR A 140 -22.19 7.66 -22.38
C THR A 140 -22.41 6.96 -23.72
N ASN A 141 -21.37 6.89 -24.55
CA ASN A 141 -21.42 6.39 -25.93
C ASN A 141 -22.47 7.12 -26.80
N GLY A 142 -22.68 8.40 -26.53
CA GLY A 142 -23.67 9.26 -27.22
C GLY A 142 -25.11 9.12 -26.74
N VAL A 143 -25.43 8.19 -25.83
CA VAL A 143 -26.82 7.87 -25.40
C VAL A 143 -27.40 8.94 -24.47
N ALA A 144 -26.60 9.55 -23.60
CA ALA A 144 -27.06 10.51 -22.59
C ALA A 144 -26.04 11.66 -22.37
N PRO A 145 -25.96 12.64 -23.28
CA PRO A 145 -24.93 13.70 -23.24
C PRO A 145 -25.07 14.65 -22.04
N ARG A 146 -26.29 14.87 -21.54
CA ARG A 146 -26.52 15.67 -20.32
C ARG A 146 -26.00 14.97 -19.06
N VAL A 147 -26.14 13.65 -18.98
CA VAL A 147 -25.64 12.83 -17.86
C VAL A 147 -24.11 12.81 -17.87
N ALA A 148 -23.50 12.60 -19.05
CA ALA A 148 -22.05 12.66 -19.22
C ALA A 148 -21.47 14.01 -18.76
N SER A 149 -22.15 15.12 -19.08
CA SER A 149 -21.73 16.47 -18.68
C SER A 149 -21.83 16.68 -17.17
N ARG A 150 -22.88 16.16 -16.52
CA ARG A 150 -23.04 16.23 -15.06
C ARG A 150 -21.98 15.40 -14.33
N LEU A 151 -21.73 14.17 -14.78
CA LEU A 151 -20.69 13.30 -14.23
C LEU A 151 -19.30 13.92 -14.37
N LEU A 152 -19.01 14.53 -15.52
CA LEU A 152 -17.76 15.26 -15.70
C LEU A 152 -17.60 16.38 -14.67
N GLN A 153 -18.64 17.18 -14.41
CA GLN A 153 -18.59 18.22 -13.38
C GLN A 153 -18.38 17.62 -11.98
N GLU A 154 -19.03 16.51 -11.65
CA GLU A 154 -18.84 15.84 -10.35
C GLU A 154 -17.42 15.28 -10.19
N ILE A 155 -16.80 14.77 -11.26
CA ILE A 155 -15.41 14.31 -11.26
C ILE A 155 -14.48 15.49 -11.06
N VAL A 156 -14.63 16.55 -11.86
CA VAL A 156 -13.78 17.75 -11.80
C VAL A 156 -13.83 18.40 -10.43
N ASN A 157 -15.01 18.53 -9.83
CA ASN A 157 -15.18 19.14 -8.51
C ASN A 157 -14.56 18.32 -7.37
N LYS A 158 -14.21 17.05 -7.61
CA LYS A 158 -13.55 16.17 -6.64
C LYS A 158 -12.04 16.08 -6.83
N LEU A 159 -11.49 16.67 -7.90
CA LEU A 159 -10.05 16.63 -8.13
C LEU A 159 -9.34 17.58 -7.16
N PRO A 160 -8.19 17.18 -6.60
CA PRO A 160 -7.35 18.06 -5.80
C PRO A 160 -6.88 19.27 -6.60
N ASN A 161 -6.87 20.45 -5.99
CA ASN A 161 -6.44 21.70 -6.63
C ASN A 161 -4.94 21.71 -7.02
N ASP A 162 -4.15 20.83 -6.42
CA ASP A 162 -2.70 20.68 -6.61
C ASP A 162 -2.31 19.51 -7.53
N LEU A 163 -3.29 18.76 -8.05
CA LEU A 163 -3.04 17.62 -8.94
C LEU A 163 -2.35 18.03 -10.25
N GLU A 164 -2.74 19.18 -10.80
CA GLU A 164 -2.16 19.70 -12.05
C GLU A 164 -0.67 20.03 -11.95
N PRO A 165 -0.19 20.82 -10.94
CA PRO A 165 1.24 21.05 -10.76
C PRO A 165 2.01 19.75 -10.47
N GLN A 166 1.45 18.82 -9.70
CA GLN A 166 2.11 17.53 -9.43
C GLN A 166 2.24 16.66 -10.68
N LEU A 167 1.19 16.56 -11.50
CA LEU A 167 1.25 15.85 -12.79
C LEU A 167 2.19 16.54 -13.77
N THR A 168 2.25 17.87 -13.73
CA THR A 168 3.19 18.64 -14.55
C THR A 168 4.62 18.38 -14.10
N ASP A 169 4.90 18.25 -12.80
CA ASP A 169 6.22 17.89 -12.29
C ASP A 169 6.60 16.45 -12.62
N VAL A 170 5.66 15.49 -12.52
CA VAL A 170 5.88 14.10 -12.96
C VAL A 170 6.15 14.04 -14.48
N ALA A 171 5.38 14.79 -15.28
CA ALA A 171 5.59 14.88 -16.73
C ALA A 171 6.89 15.63 -17.07
N ARG A 172 7.28 16.64 -16.28
CA ARG A 172 8.55 17.37 -16.39
C ARG A 172 9.71 16.45 -16.08
N LEU A 173 9.64 15.67 -15.00
CA LEU A 173 10.64 14.67 -14.63
C LEU A 173 10.72 13.55 -15.67
N SER A 174 9.57 13.11 -16.19
CA SER A 174 9.52 12.12 -17.28
C SER A 174 10.09 12.66 -18.58
N ARG A 175 9.84 13.93 -18.93
CA ARG A 175 10.49 14.61 -20.05
C ARG A 175 11.97 14.77 -19.82
N ILE A 176 12.41 15.22 -18.64
CA ILE A 176 13.84 15.31 -18.30
C ILE A 176 14.50 13.93 -18.42
N ALA A 177 13.84 12.86 -17.99
CA ALA A 177 14.34 11.50 -18.13
C ALA A 177 14.37 11.05 -19.61
N LEU A 178 13.34 11.37 -20.39
CA LEU A 178 13.27 11.08 -21.83
C LEU A 178 14.22 11.94 -22.67
N GLU A 179 14.45 13.20 -22.31
CA GLU A 179 15.41 14.11 -22.93
C GLU A 179 16.83 13.78 -22.47
N ALA A 180 17.05 13.30 -21.24
CA ALA A 180 18.33 12.74 -20.83
C ALA A 180 18.62 11.43 -21.56
N ALA A 181 17.61 10.56 -21.73
CA ALA A 181 17.72 9.35 -22.54
C ALA A 181 17.96 9.70 -24.01
N ARG A 182 17.23 10.67 -24.57
CA ARG A 182 17.38 11.11 -25.95
C ARG A 182 18.67 11.90 -26.17
N GLN A 183 19.16 12.67 -25.20
CA GLN A 183 20.48 13.33 -25.26
C GLN A 183 21.59 12.33 -25.08
N ARG A 184 21.40 11.26 -24.31
CA ARG A 184 22.30 10.11 -24.26
C ARG A 184 22.31 9.38 -25.60
N ASP A 185 21.15 9.15 -26.20
CA ASP A 185 21.02 8.49 -27.50
C ASP A 185 21.50 9.38 -28.66
N GLU A 186 21.31 10.71 -28.60
CA GLU A 186 21.86 11.70 -29.53
C GLU A 186 23.36 11.95 -29.27
N ALA A 187 23.87 11.80 -28.04
CA ALA A 187 25.30 11.82 -27.74
C ALA A 187 25.98 10.54 -28.23
N LEU A 188 25.32 9.38 -28.10
CA LEU A 188 25.71 8.11 -28.72
C LEU A 188 25.68 8.23 -30.26
N ALA A 189 24.65 8.86 -30.84
CA ALA A 189 24.58 9.12 -32.28
C ALA A 189 25.57 10.22 -32.76
N LYS A 190 26.00 11.13 -31.89
CA LYS A 190 27.05 12.12 -32.17
C LYS A 190 28.46 11.51 -32.06
N LEU A 191 28.64 10.55 -31.16
CA LEU A 191 29.82 9.69 -31.12
C LEU A 191 29.94 8.84 -32.40
N ASP A 192 28.80 8.48 -33.00
CA ASP A 192 28.73 7.83 -34.33
C ASP A 192 28.94 8.76 -35.53
N THR A 193 28.91 10.10 -35.37
CA THR A 193 28.97 11.06 -36.50
C THR A 193 30.19 11.98 -36.51
N THR A 194 31.18 11.77 -35.65
CA THR A 194 32.51 12.35 -35.87
C THR A 194 33.16 11.69 -37.08
N PRO A 195 33.42 12.42 -38.19
CA PRO A 195 34.11 11.83 -39.33
C PRO A 195 35.56 11.56 -38.90
N ALA A 196 35.94 10.29 -38.85
CA ALA A 196 37.33 9.92 -38.99
C ALA A 196 37.79 10.45 -40.36
N GLY A 197 38.51 11.57 -40.34
CA GLY A 197 39.24 12.06 -41.50
C GLY A 197 40.27 11.02 -41.91
N SER A 198 39.93 10.32 -43.00
CA SER A 198 40.80 9.68 -43.99
C SER A 198 41.96 8.84 -43.45
N ASP A 199 41.70 7.55 -43.21
CA ASP A 199 42.41 6.47 -43.90
C ASP A 199 41.83 5.11 -43.51
N SER A 200 40.87 4.61 -44.31
CA SER A 200 40.68 3.21 -44.70
C SER A 200 39.25 3.02 -45.22
N GLY A 201 39.13 2.39 -46.39
CA GLY A 201 37.94 2.43 -47.24
C GLY A 201 36.79 1.52 -46.83
N ASP A 202 35.67 1.77 -47.51
CA ASP A 202 34.38 1.08 -47.48
C ASP A 202 34.46 -0.43 -47.25
N ILE A 203 33.71 -0.94 -46.27
CA ILE A 203 33.04 -2.25 -46.39
C ILE A 203 31.66 -2.18 -45.71
N SER A 204 30.61 -2.07 -46.52
CA SER A 204 29.25 -2.43 -46.16
C SER A 204 29.18 -3.95 -45.97
N LEU A 205 28.94 -4.44 -44.75
CA LEU A 205 28.73 -5.88 -44.52
C LEU A 205 27.28 -6.24 -44.83
N SER A 206 27.09 -6.82 -46.00
CA SER A 206 25.84 -7.42 -46.48
C SER A 206 25.48 -8.68 -45.68
N LEU A 207 24.26 -9.20 -45.83
CA LEU A 207 23.85 -10.51 -45.28
C LEU A 207 24.76 -11.68 -45.73
N ALA A 208 25.59 -11.50 -46.77
CA ALA A 208 26.62 -12.45 -47.15
C ALA A 208 27.85 -12.43 -46.21
N ASP A 209 28.13 -11.31 -45.54
CA ASP A 209 29.30 -11.15 -44.69
C ASP A 209 29.10 -11.74 -43.28
N ILE A 210 27.86 -11.73 -42.78
CA ILE A 210 27.48 -12.47 -41.56
C ILE A 210 27.51 -13.99 -41.82
N SER A 211 27.14 -14.42 -43.03
CA SER A 211 27.31 -15.80 -43.46
C SER A 211 28.79 -16.19 -43.57
N THR A 212 29.68 -15.24 -43.91
CA THR A 212 31.12 -15.50 -44.09
C THR A 212 31.86 -15.62 -42.75
N ALA A 213 31.45 -14.85 -41.73
CA ALA A 213 31.95 -15.03 -40.35
C ALA A 213 31.54 -16.39 -39.75
N VAL A 214 30.39 -16.94 -40.16
CA VAL A 214 29.89 -18.27 -39.75
C VAL A 214 30.42 -19.41 -40.64
N THR A 215 30.95 -19.12 -41.84
CA THR A 215 31.58 -20.12 -42.75
C THR A 215 33.11 -20.08 -42.78
N ALA A 216 33.76 -19.20 -42.01
CA ALA A 216 35.21 -19.19 -41.82
C ALA A 216 35.73 -20.22 -40.79
N THR A 217 34.86 -21.02 -40.18
CA THR A 217 35.26 -22.27 -39.52
C THR A 217 35.28 -23.38 -40.56
N GLN A 218 36.37 -23.39 -41.34
CA GLN A 218 36.73 -24.60 -42.08
C GLN A 218 36.76 -25.78 -41.13
N THR A 219 36.19 -26.89 -41.61
CA THR A 219 36.47 -28.26 -41.14
C THR A 219 37.90 -28.40 -40.61
N PRO A 220 38.13 -29.12 -39.50
CA PRO A 220 39.41 -29.17 -38.84
C PRO A 220 40.45 -29.89 -39.72
N GLU A 221 41.25 -29.11 -40.43
CA GLU A 221 42.55 -29.59 -40.90
C GLU A 221 43.53 -29.59 -39.73
N SER A 222 44.33 -30.65 -39.73
CA SER A 222 45.28 -31.06 -38.69
C SER A 222 46.30 -29.96 -38.33
N PRO A 223 46.90 -29.99 -37.13
CA PRO A 223 47.64 -28.86 -36.59
C PRO A 223 48.95 -28.62 -37.35
N LEU A 224 49.11 -27.41 -37.90
CA LEU A 224 50.37 -26.96 -38.47
C LEU A 224 51.25 -26.33 -37.38
N SER A 225 52.32 -27.06 -37.10
CA SER A 225 53.66 -26.61 -36.76
C SER A 225 53.90 -25.09 -36.81
N SER A 226 54.06 -24.48 -35.64
CA SER A 226 55.00 -23.38 -35.46
C SER A 226 55.82 -23.65 -34.21
N SER A 227 57.13 -23.77 -34.42
CA SER A 227 58.17 -23.94 -33.40
C SER A 227 58.22 -22.73 -32.46
N GLY A 228 57.40 -22.75 -31.42
CA GLY A 228 57.63 -22.06 -30.17
C GLY A 228 57.68 -23.15 -29.10
N SER A 229 58.75 -23.22 -28.32
CA SER A 229 58.84 -24.13 -27.18
C SER A 229 57.64 -23.86 -26.27
N VAL A 230 56.66 -24.77 -26.27
CA VAL A 230 55.63 -24.84 -25.24
C VAL A 230 56.38 -25.16 -23.96
N THR A 231 56.69 -24.14 -23.16
CA THR A 231 56.96 -24.36 -21.75
C THR A 231 55.71 -25.05 -21.21
N GLU A 232 55.85 -26.28 -20.70
CA GLU A 232 54.79 -27.00 -20.00
C GLU A 232 54.19 -26.05 -18.95
N GLU A 233 53.03 -25.49 -19.28
CA GLU A 233 52.28 -24.62 -18.38
C GLU A 233 51.83 -25.52 -17.22
N ALA A 234 52.27 -25.21 -16.00
CA ALA A 234 52.00 -26.03 -14.83
C ALA A 234 50.49 -26.21 -14.65
N VAL A 235 50.00 -27.44 -14.80
CA VAL A 235 48.59 -27.78 -14.59
C VAL A 235 48.26 -27.58 -13.11
N PRO A 236 47.23 -26.79 -12.77
CA PRO A 236 46.78 -26.65 -11.38
C PRO A 236 46.48 -28.02 -10.76
N ALA A 237 46.79 -28.20 -9.47
CA ALA A 237 46.60 -29.47 -8.78
C ALA A 237 45.15 -30.00 -8.86
N SER A 238 44.15 -29.09 -8.89
CA SER A 238 42.74 -29.43 -9.04
C SER A 238 42.35 -29.96 -10.42
N MET A 239 43.22 -29.86 -11.42
CA MET A 239 42.99 -30.39 -12.78
C MET A 239 43.68 -31.73 -13.05
N LEU A 240 44.43 -32.27 -12.08
CA LEU A 240 45.15 -33.52 -12.23
C LEU A 240 44.18 -34.71 -12.37
N GLY A 241 44.43 -35.60 -13.34
CA GLY A 241 43.62 -36.79 -13.62
C GLY A 241 42.38 -36.55 -14.50
N LEU A 242 42.06 -35.31 -14.87
CA LEU A 242 40.93 -35.01 -15.76
C LEU A 242 41.14 -35.50 -17.19
N ASP A 243 42.39 -35.52 -17.68
CA ASP A 243 42.69 -36.03 -19.03
C ASP A 243 42.41 -37.55 -19.14
N GLU A 244 42.69 -38.31 -18.08
CA GLU A 244 42.37 -39.73 -17.99
C GLU A 244 40.86 -39.98 -17.89
N LEU A 245 40.12 -39.15 -17.15
CA LEU A 245 38.67 -39.20 -17.04
C LEU A 245 37.97 -39.03 -18.39
N ARG A 246 38.52 -38.14 -19.23
CA ARG A 246 37.94 -37.78 -20.54
C ARG A 246 38.17 -38.85 -21.59
N ALA A 247 39.34 -39.49 -21.56
CA ALA A 247 39.65 -40.63 -22.41
C ALA A 247 39.02 -41.94 -21.89
N GLY A 248 38.67 -42.00 -20.60
CA GLY A 248 38.15 -43.18 -19.92
C GLY A 248 36.66 -43.46 -20.14
N THR A 249 36.25 -44.68 -19.81
CA THR A 249 34.85 -45.14 -19.85
C THR A 249 34.23 -45.32 -18.46
N ALA A 250 34.90 -44.85 -17.41
CA ALA A 250 34.49 -45.04 -16.01
C ALA A 250 34.42 -43.70 -15.26
N GLN A 251 33.69 -43.68 -14.16
CA GLN A 251 33.75 -42.58 -13.20
C GLN A 251 35.07 -42.65 -12.44
N LEU A 252 35.73 -41.51 -12.22
CA LEU A 252 36.94 -41.42 -11.41
C LEU A 252 36.71 -40.51 -10.21
N GLU A 253 37.32 -40.89 -9.10
CA GLU A 253 37.35 -40.08 -7.89
C GLU A 253 38.61 -39.22 -7.93
N LEU A 254 38.43 -37.90 -8.02
CA LEU A 254 39.48 -36.91 -8.23
C LEU A 254 39.41 -35.84 -7.15
N THR A 255 40.58 -35.35 -6.72
CA THR A 255 40.65 -34.20 -5.81
C THR A 255 40.54 -32.91 -6.60
N THR A 256 39.39 -32.24 -6.51
CA THR A 256 39.08 -31.02 -7.27
C THR A 256 38.23 -30.06 -6.45
N ASP A 257 38.10 -28.83 -6.93
CA ASP A 257 37.22 -27.81 -6.36
C ASP A 257 35.88 -27.66 -7.11
N VAL A 258 34.99 -26.83 -6.56
CA VAL A 258 33.66 -26.49 -7.07
C VAL A 258 33.69 -25.88 -8.48
N GLN A 259 34.67 -25.00 -8.75
CA GLN A 259 34.74 -24.27 -10.02
C GLN A 259 35.20 -25.19 -11.15
N VAL A 260 36.23 -26.00 -10.91
CA VAL A 260 36.72 -26.98 -11.88
C VAL A 260 35.65 -28.05 -12.15
N ALA A 261 34.95 -28.52 -11.12
CA ALA A 261 33.88 -29.51 -11.25
C ALA A 261 32.73 -29.04 -12.16
N SER A 262 32.25 -27.81 -11.97
CA SER A 262 31.19 -27.21 -12.79
C SER A 262 31.70 -26.79 -14.18
N SER A 263 32.91 -26.23 -14.28
CA SER A 263 33.55 -25.86 -15.55
C SER A 263 33.81 -27.07 -16.44
N TYR A 264 34.15 -28.22 -15.86
CA TYR A 264 34.32 -29.48 -16.58
C TYR A 264 33.05 -29.87 -17.33
N VAL A 265 31.90 -29.84 -16.65
CA VAL A 265 30.61 -30.17 -17.27
C VAL A 265 30.23 -29.13 -18.32
N ALA A 266 30.43 -27.84 -18.03
CA ALA A 266 30.17 -26.74 -18.97
C ALA A 266 30.95 -26.91 -20.28
N HIS A 267 32.26 -27.18 -20.18
CA HIS A 267 33.14 -27.41 -21.31
C HIS A 267 32.79 -28.72 -22.05
N ALA A 268 32.46 -29.79 -21.33
CA ALA A 268 32.12 -31.08 -21.92
C ALA A 268 30.81 -31.04 -22.72
N LEU A 269 29.83 -30.23 -22.31
CA LEU A 269 28.48 -30.21 -22.91
C LEU A 269 28.20 -29.00 -23.82
N SER A 270 29.18 -28.14 -24.05
CA SER A 270 29.03 -26.93 -24.88
C SER A 270 30.05 -26.86 -26.01
N ASP A 271 29.70 -26.17 -27.08
CA ASP A 271 30.63 -25.79 -28.15
C ASP A 271 31.30 -24.45 -27.84
N LEU A 272 30.54 -23.55 -27.19
CA LEU A 272 31.01 -22.24 -26.78
C LEU A 272 30.70 -22.00 -25.30
N CYS A 273 31.73 -21.64 -24.54
CA CYS A 273 31.63 -21.28 -23.13
C CYS A 273 32.08 -19.83 -22.94
N PHE A 274 31.21 -18.97 -22.41
CA PHE A 274 31.55 -17.58 -22.12
C PHE A 274 31.89 -17.40 -20.65
N VAL A 275 33.02 -16.76 -20.35
CA VAL A 275 33.55 -16.60 -19.00
C VAL A 275 33.45 -15.13 -18.58
N TYR A 276 32.53 -14.82 -17.68
CA TYR A 276 32.30 -13.50 -17.08
C TYR A 276 32.91 -13.45 -15.68
N SER A 277 34.23 -13.26 -15.63
CA SER A 277 34.96 -13.04 -14.38
C SER A 277 34.81 -11.59 -13.93
N SER A 278 34.82 -11.35 -12.62
CA SER A 278 34.95 -10.01 -12.06
C SER A 278 36.42 -9.74 -11.68
N PRO A 279 36.86 -8.48 -11.54
CA PRO A 279 38.20 -8.17 -11.02
C PRO A 279 38.48 -8.77 -9.63
N GLU A 280 37.41 -9.09 -8.91
CA GLU A 280 37.40 -9.61 -7.53
C GLU A 280 37.38 -11.15 -7.48
N GLN A 281 37.06 -11.81 -8.61
CA GLN A 281 36.86 -13.25 -8.69
C GLN A 281 37.30 -13.78 -10.06
N GLU A 282 38.45 -14.44 -10.10
CA GLU A 282 38.88 -15.19 -11.28
C GLU A 282 38.05 -16.49 -11.39
N LEU A 283 37.44 -16.69 -12.57
CA LEU A 283 36.52 -17.80 -12.83
C LEU A 283 36.86 -18.44 -14.17
N GLY A 284 36.54 -19.72 -14.31
CA GLY A 284 36.55 -20.41 -15.60
C GLY A 284 37.95 -20.70 -16.18
N GLU A 285 39.01 -20.61 -15.38
CA GLU A 285 40.39 -20.89 -15.83
C GLU A 285 40.54 -22.29 -16.42
N ALA A 286 39.85 -23.30 -15.86
CA ALA A 286 39.80 -24.66 -16.42
C ALA A 286 39.35 -24.69 -17.88
N ALA A 287 38.22 -24.05 -18.17
CA ALA A 287 37.66 -23.99 -19.51
C ALA A 287 38.59 -23.23 -20.48
N LEU A 288 39.24 -22.17 -20.01
CA LEU A 288 40.20 -21.38 -20.80
C LEU A 288 41.46 -22.20 -21.13
N VAL A 289 41.98 -22.98 -20.17
CA VAL A 289 43.13 -23.88 -20.39
C VAL A 289 42.79 -24.95 -21.44
N TRP A 290 41.64 -25.63 -21.31
CA TRP A 290 41.22 -26.65 -22.27
C TRP A 290 40.96 -26.09 -23.68
N SER A 291 40.41 -24.88 -23.76
CA SER A 291 40.24 -24.19 -25.04
C SER A 291 41.58 -23.86 -25.70
N ARG A 292 42.58 -23.38 -24.95
CA ARG A 292 43.95 -23.14 -25.47
C ARG A 292 44.65 -24.42 -25.94
N ARG A 293 44.36 -25.54 -25.29
CA ARG A 293 44.84 -26.88 -25.69
C ARG A 293 44.10 -27.47 -26.89
N ALA A 294 43.13 -26.75 -27.45
CA ALA A 294 42.29 -27.19 -28.55
C ALA A 294 41.65 -28.54 -28.21
N GLU A 295 40.97 -28.60 -27.09
CA GLU A 295 40.41 -29.87 -26.65
C GLU A 295 38.97 -30.06 -27.09
N LYS A 296 38.62 -31.31 -27.36
CA LYS A 296 37.28 -31.69 -27.79
C LYS A 296 36.35 -31.84 -26.60
N ASN A 297 35.09 -31.44 -26.80
CA ASN A 297 34.00 -31.67 -25.87
C ASN A 297 33.52 -33.14 -25.94
N ALA A 298 32.53 -33.49 -25.11
CA ALA A 298 32.03 -34.86 -25.05
C ALA A 298 31.44 -35.33 -26.39
N TYR A 299 30.94 -34.40 -27.21
CA TYR A 299 30.35 -34.69 -28.52
C TYR A 299 31.39 -34.79 -29.64
N GLY A 300 32.68 -34.63 -29.34
CA GLY A 300 33.77 -34.73 -30.31
C GLY A 300 34.01 -33.44 -31.12
N GLU A 301 33.30 -32.36 -30.78
CA GLU A 301 33.43 -31.02 -31.37
C GLU A 301 34.48 -30.19 -30.60
N TRP A 302 35.03 -29.16 -31.25
CA TRP A 302 35.99 -28.25 -30.59
C TRP A 302 35.25 -27.30 -29.68
N ALA A 303 35.54 -27.36 -28.37
CA ALA A 303 34.98 -26.40 -27.42
C ALA A 303 35.89 -25.18 -27.30
N SER A 304 35.28 -24.00 -27.41
CA SER A 304 35.97 -22.72 -27.22
C SER A 304 35.48 -22.02 -25.97
N ALA A 305 36.42 -21.50 -25.17
CA ALA A 305 36.11 -20.66 -24.02
C ALA A 305 36.57 -19.23 -24.29
N LEU A 306 35.67 -18.26 -24.11
CA LEU A 306 35.93 -16.84 -24.39
C LEU A 306 35.73 -16.01 -23.13
N ARG A 307 36.74 -15.23 -22.76
CA ARG A 307 36.65 -14.30 -21.63
C ARG A 307 35.87 -13.05 -22.06
N MET A 308 34.91 -12.65 -21.24
CA MET A 308 33.94 -11.58 -21.48
C MET A 308 33.97 -10.56 -20.34
N GLU A 309 33.48 -9.35 -20.60
CA GLU A 309 33.33 -8.30 -19.59
C GLU A 309 31.91 -8.29 -19.01
N THR A 310 31.80 -8.11 -17.70
CA THR A 310 30.53 -7.90 -17.00
C THR A 310 30.10 -6.43 -17.12
N ARG A 311 29.24 -6.14 -18.10
CA ARG A 311 28.65 -4.81 -18.34
C ARG A 311 27.21 -4.91 -18.86
N ALA A 312 26.52 -3.77 -18.97
CA ALA A 312 25.19 -3.74 -19.58
C ALA A 312 25.20 -4.42 -20.95
N GLY A 313 24.33 -5.41 -21.11
CA GLY A 313 24.25 -6.22 -22.33
C GLY A 313 25.17 -7.46 -22.36
N ALA A 314 25.83 -7.82 -21.24
CA ALA A 314 26.66 -9.02 -21.11
C ALA A 314 26.00 -10.30 -21.69
N GLY A 315 24.69 -10.46 -21.54
CA GLY A 315 23.97 -11.63 -22.08
C GLY A 315 23.90 -11.72 -23.62
N HIS A 316 24.11 -10.65 -24.38
CA HIS A 316 23.88 -10.66 -25.84
C HIS A 316 24.80 -11.61 -26.60
N ALA A 317 26.01 -11.87 -26.09
CA ALA A 317 26.91 -12.84 -26.69
C ALA A 317 26.33 -14.26 -26.63
N LEU A 318 25.63 -14.61 -25.54
CA LEU A 318 24.91 -15.87 -25.41
C LEU A 318 23.82 -15.97 -26.47
N TRP A 319 23.01 -14.92 -26.61
CA TRP A 319 21.93 -14.90 -27.59
C TRP A 319 22.44 -14.97 -29.03
N GLY A 320 23.52 -14.24 -29.37
CA GLY A 320 24.15 -14.31 -30.69
C GLY A 320 24.63 -15.72 -31.04
N ALA A 321 25.33 -16.38 -30.13
CA ALA A 321 25.83 -17.74 -30.32
C ALA A 321 24.73 -18.80 -30.36
N LEU A 322 23.64 -18.63 -29.59
CA LEU A 322 22.48 -19.52 -29.68
C LEU A 322 21.77 -19.37 -31.03
N SER A 323 21.75 -18.16 -31.59
CA SER A 323 21.14 -17.90 -32.91
C SER A 323 21.89 -18.57 -34.06
N SER A 324 23.18 -18.92 -33.90
CA SER A 324 23.95 -19.72 -34.86
C SER A 324 23.77 -21.24 -34.69
N GLY A 325 22.98 -21.69 -33.70
CA GLY A 325 22.72 -23.11 -33.44
C GLY A 325 23.81 -23.81 -32.62
N SER A 326 24.74 -23.06 -32.02
CA SER A 326 25.78 -23.61 -31.14
C SER A 326 25.22 -24.00 -29.77
N ARG A 327 25.82 -25.00 -29.11
CA ARG A 327 25.54 -25.28 -27.69
C ARG A 327 26.34 -24.32 -26.83
N VAL A 328 25.64 -23.52 -26.04
CA VAL A 328 26.26 -22.42 -25.29
C VAL A 328 26.11 -22.64 -23.79
N SER A 329 27.20 -22.40 -23.07
CA SER A 329 27.18 -22.20 -21.62
C SER A 329 27.90 -20.92 -21.22
N ALA A 330 27.69 -20.50 -19.98
CA ALA A 330 28.43 -19.43 -19.37
C ALA A 330 28.94 -19.82 -17.98
N ILE A 331 30.11 -19.33 -17.63
CA ILE A 331 30.64 -19.32 -16.27
C ILE A 331 30.69 -17.85 -15.86
N ALA A 332 30.04 -17.50 -14.77
CA ALA A 332 29.87 -16.11 -14.36
C ALA A 332 29.97 -15.95 -12.84
N SER A 333 30.27 -14.73 -12.40
CA SER A 333 30.00 -14.35 -11.00
C SER A 333 28.50 -14.07 -10.82
N ALA A 334 27.92 -14.33 -9.65
CA ALA A 334 26.53 -13.99 -9.34
C ALA A 334 26.23 -12.50 -9.57
N ALA A 335 27.20 -11.61 -9.33
CA ALA A 335 27.13 -10.18 -9.62
C ALA A 335 26.95 -9.84 -11.11
N SER A 336 27.20 -10.81 -12.00
CA SER A 336 26.99 -10.64 -13.45
C SER A 336 25.54 -10.89 -13.87
N LEU A 337 24.75 -11.62 -13.05
CA LEU A 337 23.39 -12.02 -13.39
C LEU A 337 22.43 -10.83 -13.57
N PRO A 338 22.46 -9.76 -12.75
CA PRO A 338 21.62 -8.58 -12.97
C PRO A 338 21.83 -7.94 -14.35
N TYR A 339 23.06 -7.94 -14.88
CA TYR A 339 23.38 -7.42 -16.21
C TYR A 339 22.94 -8.34 -17.36
N MET A 340 22.68 -9.61 -17.07
CA MET A 340 22.16 -10.61 -18.02
C MET A 340 20.62 -10.72 -17.98
N LEU A 341 19.97 -10.15 -16.96
CA LEU A 341 18.54 -10.31 -16.68
C LEU A 341 17.63 -10.10 -17.91
N PRO A 342 17.74 -9.00 -18.69
CA PRO A 342 16.86 -8.80 -19.84
C PRO A 342 17.03 -9.87 -20.93
N VAL A 343 18.26 -10.37 -21.09
CA VAL A 343 18.56 -11.40 -22.09
C VAL A 343 18.07 -12.76 -21.61
N LEU A 344 18.23 -13.09 -20.33
CA LEU A 344 17.69 -14.34 -19.78
C LEU A 344 16.17 -14.41 -19.95
N SER A 345 15.44 -13.32 -19.69
CA SER A 345 14.00 -13.25 -19.96
C SER A 345 13.64 -13.48 -21.43
N GLU A 346 14.40 -12.89 -22.36
CA GLU A 346 14.20 -13.08 -23.79
C GLU A 346 14.48 -14.54 -24.23
N LEU A 347 15.49 -15.19 -23.63
CA LEU A 347 15.82 -16.59 -23.89
C LEU A 347 14.73 -17.53 -23.36
N VAL A 348 14.10 -17.23 -22.22
CA VAL A 348 12.89 -17.94 -21.76
C VAL A 348 11.76 -17.79 -22.78
N ALA A 349 11.49 -16.57 -23.24
CA ALA A 349 10.42 -16.28 -24.20
C ALA A 349 10.59 -17.00 -25.55
N ARG A 350 11.85 -17.28 -25.93
CA ARG A 350 12.19 -17.98 -27.19
C ARG A 350 12.50 -19.46 -27.00
N SER A 351 12.27 -20.01 -25.81
CA SER A 351 12.53 -21.40 -25.47
C SER A 351 13.95 -21.84 -25.87
N GLN A 352 14.96 -21.03 -25.53
CA GLN A 352 16.35 -21.31 -25.82
C GLN A 352 17.02 -22.04 -24.64
N SER A 353 17.82 -23.05 -24.96
CA SER A 353 18.61 -23.80 -23.98
C SER A 353 19.96 -23.14 -23.78
N VAL A 354 20.26 -22.72 -22.55
CA VAL A 354 21.57 -22.24 -22.11
C VAL A 354 21.71 -22.51 -20.62
N VAL A 355 22.94 -22.81 -20.19
CA VAL A 355 23.26 -22.95 -18.76
C VAL A 355 24.27 -21.90 -18.34
N VAL A 356 23.93 -21.14 -17.30
CA VAL A 356 24.82 -20.18 -16.65
C VAL A 356 25.22 -20.72 -15.30
N HIS A 357 26.49 -21.10 -15.15
CA HIS A 357 27.09 -21.49 -13.87
C HIS A 357 27.57 -20.23 -13.15
N ALA A 358 26.85 -19.81 -12.11
CA ALA A 358 27.10 -18.57 -11.40
C ALA A 358 27.63 -18.84 -9.99
N ALA A 359 28.84 -18.35 -9.70
CA ALA A 359 29.45 -18.46 -8.38
C ALA A 359 28.95 -17.33 -7.46
N ALA A 360 28.30 -17.70 -6.37
CA ALA A 360 27.76 -16.79 -5.37
C ALA A 360 28.88 -16.35 -4.42
N GLN A 361 29.52 -15.20 -4.69
CA GLN A 361 30.62 -14.68 -3.89
C GLN A 361 30.58 -13.15 -3.83
N SER A 362 30.90 -12.61 -2.66
CA SER A 362 31.14 -11.19 -2.38
C SER A 362 32.43 -11.03 -1.56
N LEU A 363 33.01 -9.82 -1.53
CA LEU A 363 34.15 -9.47 -0.69
C LEU A 363 33.70 -8.57 0.45
N ASP A 364 34.08 -8.90 1.69
CA ASP A 364 33.87 -7.99 2.82
C ASP A 364 34.85 -6.80 2.79
N HIS A 365 34.62 -5.82 3.66
CA HIS A 365 35.48 -4.64 3.83
C HIS A 365 36.96 -4.95 4.14
N ILE A 366 37.29 -6.18 4.52
CA ILE A 366 38.64 -6.67 4.83
C ILE A 366 39.20 -7.55 3.68
N ALA A 367 38.55 -7.55 2.51
CA ALA A 367 38.88 -8.36 1.33
C ALA A 367 38.84 -9.89 1.58
N THR A 368 38.09 -10.34 2.59
CA THR A 368 37.76 -11.75 2.78
C THR A 368 36.60 -12.13 1.89
N ALA A 369 36.77 -13.18 1.09
CA ALA A 369 35.70 -13.68 0.24
C ALA A 369 34.68 -14.50 1.04
N GLN A 370 33.41 -14.12 0.92
CA GLN A 370 32.28 -14.84 1.51
C GLN A 370 31.26 -15.21 0.44
N THR A 371 30.51 -16.29 0.68
CA THR A 371 29.41 -16.68 -0.19
C THR A 371 28.24 -15.71 0.01
N ASP A 372 27.72 -15.11 -1.07
CA ASP A 372 26.56 -14.21 -1.05
C ASP A 372 25.66 -14.46 -2.27
N PHE A 373 24.37 -14.71 -2.03
CA PHE A 373 23.37 -15.00 -3.05
C PHE A 373 22.50 -13.80 -3.43
N SER A 374 22.70 -12.61 -2.82
CA SER A 374 21.82 -11.45 -2.97
C SER A 374 21.59 -11.05 -4.44
N ASP A 375 22.66 -10.94 -5.23
CA ASP A 375 22.58 -10.63 -6.67
C ASP A 375 21.87 -11.72 -7.49
N ALA A 376 22.04 -12.98 -7.09
CA ALA A 376 21.38 -14.11 -7.73
C ALA A 376 19.88 -14.12 -7.45
N LEU A 377 19.45 -13.72 -6.25
CA LEU A 377 18.03 -13.63 -5.88
C LEU A 377 17.31 -12.52 -6.67
N VAL A 378 17.99 -11.41 -6.99
CA VAL A 378 17.44 -10.38 -7.89
C VAL A 378 17.16 -10.95 -9.29
N ALA A 379 18.02 -11.83 -9.79
CA ALA A 379 17.91 -12.40 -11.13
C ALA A 379 16.76 -13.42 -11.30
N LEU A 380 16.07 -13.81 -10.22
CA LEU A 380 14.90 -14.72 -10.27
C LEU A 380 13.75 -14.17 -11.11
N GLN A 381 13.69 -12.85 -11.32
CA GLN A 381 12.73 -12.19 -12.20
C GLN A 381 12.88 -12.58 -13.67
N SER A 382 13.99 -13.23 -14.07
CA SER A 382 14.19 -13.73 -15.43
C SER A 382 13.19 -14.79 -15.86
N HIS A 383 12.50 -15.44 -14.90
CA HIS A 383 11.71 -16.66 -15.12
C HIS A 383 12.53 -17.87 -15.62
N ALA A 384 13.86 -17.80 -15.58
CA ALA A 384 14.72 -18.95 -15.80
C ALA A 384 14.57 -19.98 -14.68
N VAL A 385 15.07 -21.20 -14.90
CA VAL A 385 15.17 -22.21 -13.86
C VAL A 385 16.40 -21.92 -13.00
N PHE A 386 16.27 -22.01 -11.68
CA PHE A 386 17.38 -21.79 -10.74
C PHE A 386 17.63 -23.03 -9.90
N LEU A 387 18.83 -23.62 -10.05
CA LEU A 387 19.30 -24.76 -9.28
C LEU A 387 20.49 -24.37 -8.41
N VAL A 388 20.62 -24.97 -7.24
CA VAL A 388 21.65 -24.63 -6.25
C VAL A 388 22.40 -25.89 -5.83
N SER A 389 23.73 -25.82 -5.81
CA SER A 389 24.60 -26.87 -5.26
C SER A 389 25.13 -26.48 -3.88
N THR A 390 25.28 -27.46 -2.98
CA THR A 390 25.79 -27.23 -1.61
C THR A 390 27.24 -27.68 -1.38
N SER A 391 27.81 -28.49 -2.28
CA SER A 391 29.17 -29.07 -2.16
C SER A 391 29.86 -29.22 -3.52
N ALA A 392 31.16 -29.51 -3.54
CA ALA A 392 31.90 -29.78 -4.78
C ALA A 392 31.34 -30.99 -5.56
N GLN A 393 30.90 -32.04 -4.86
CA GLN A 393 30.24 -33.18 -5.50
C GLN A 393 28.90 -32.79 -6.13
N GLU A 394 28.11 -31.95 -5.45
CA GLU A 394 26.87 -31.43 -6.01
C GLU A 394 27.10 -30.44 -7.14
N ALA A 395 28.19 -29.67 -7.13
CA ALA A 395 28.49 -28.74 -8.20
C ALA A 395 28.69 -29.47 -9.55
N HIS A 396 29.34 -30.63 -9.54
CA HIS A 396 29.41 -31.50 -10.71
C HIS A 396 28.04 -32.05 -11.11
N ASP A 397 27.32 -32.63 -10.14
CA ASP A 397 26.08 -33.38 -10.42
C ASP A 397 24.91 -32.47 -10.82
N ILE A 398 24.73 -31.35 -10.11
CA ILE A 398 23.72 -30.33 -10.42
C ILE A 398 24.08 -29.58 -11.70
N ALA A 399 25.37 -29.39 -12.03
CA ALA A 399 25.74 -28.88 -13.35
C ALA A 399 25.25 -29.82 -14.46
N LEU A 400 25.46 -31.13 -14.31
CA LEU A 400 24.97 -32.11 -15.28
C LEU A 400 23.44 -32.11 -15.38
N ILE A 401 22.74 -32.05 -14.23
CA ILE A 401 21.29 -31.94 -14.18
C ILE A 401 20.80 -30.63 -14.85
N ALA A 402 21.49 -29.51 -14.63
CA ALA A 402 21.14 -28.22 -15.23
C ALA A 402 21.19 -28.26 -16.76
N HIS A 403 22.24 -28.87 -17.33
CA HIS A 403 22.34 -29.08 -18.78
C HIS A 403 21.24 -29.99 -19.31
N ALA A 404 20.97 -31.10 -18.61
CA ALA A 404 19.89 -32.01 -18.99
C ALA A 404 18.51 -31.32 -18.95
N VAL A 405 18.21 -30.56 -17.89
CA VAL A 405 16.94 -29.82 -17.73
C VAL A 405 16.81 -28.71 -18.77
N SER A 406 17.87 -27.95 -19.02
CA SER A 406 17.87 -26.87 -20.00
C SER A 406 17.55 -27.39 -21.41
N GLN A 407 18.20 -28.50 -21.81
CA GLN A 407 17.99 -29.10 -23.13
C GLN A 407 16.62 -29.81 -23.24
N ALA A 408 16.18 -30.46 -22.16
CA ALA A 408 14.92 -31.20 -22.13
C ALA A 408 13.69 -30.28 -22.17
N ALA A 409 13.70 -29.22 -21.35
CA ALA A 409 12.60 -28.27 -21.23
C ALA A 409 12.74 -27.04 -22.15
N SER A 410 13.87 -26.90 -22.86
CA SER A 410 14.16 -25.76 -23.75
C SER A 410 14.02 -24.41 -23.01
N VAL A 411 14.67 -24.30 -21.86
CA VAL A 411 14.65 -23.10 -21.01
C VAL A 411 16.07 -22.78 -20.52
N PRO A 412 16.40 -21.49 -20.29
CA PRO A 412 17.63 -21.13 -19.63
C PRO A 412 17.64 -21.64 -18.18
N VAL A 413 18.78 -22.18 -17.75
CA VAL A 413 19.01 -22.64 -16.38
C VAL A 413 20.18 -21.87 -15.78
N VAL A 414 19.98 -21.29 -14.62
CA VAL A 414 21.04 -20.72 -13.79
C VAL A 414 21.39 -21.72 -12.69
N HIS A 415 22.62 -22.20 -12.69
CA HIS A 415 23.17 -23.07 -11.66
C HIS A 415 24.02 -22.23 -10.70
N LEU A 416 23.54 -22.03 -9.49
CA LEU A 416 24.22 -21.30 -8.43
C LEU A 416 25.15 -22.23 -7.64
N THR A 417 26.43 -21.88 -7.59
CA THR A 417 27.46 -22.59 -6.82
C THR A 417 27.98 -21.74 -5.67
N ASN A 418 28.58 -22.38 -4.66
CA ASN A 418 29.19 -21.67 -3.52
C ASN A 418 30.38 -20.78 -3.95
N GLY A 419 30.71 -19.80 -3.10
CA GLY A 419 31.84 -18.86 -3.26
C GLY A 419 33.19 -19.37 -2.73
N ALA A 420 34.20 -18.49 -2.71
CA ALA A 420 35.64 -18.83 -2.68
C ALA A 420 36.17 -19.73 -1.54
N GLN A 421 35.60 -19.74 -0.33
CA GLN A 421 36.18 -20.53 0.78
C GLN A 421 36.14 -22.04 0.48
N SER A 422 35.09 -22.52 -0.20
CA SER A 422 34.99 -23.90 -0.68
C SER A 422 35.66 -24.14 -2.05
N ALA A 423 36.08 -23.07 -2.74
CA ALA A 423 36.62 -23.14 -4.11
C ALA A 423 38.13 -23.37 -4.16
N SER A 424 38.85 -23.17 -3.05
CA SER A 424 40.30 -23.40 -2.97
C SER A 424 40.70 -24.69 -2.24
N GLU A 425 39.77 -25.34 -1.54
CA GLU A 425 40.02 -26.60 -0.83
C GLU A 425 39.69 -27.79 -1.73
N GLY A 426 40.72 -28.52 -2.18
CA GLY A 426 40.52 -29.72 -3.00
C GLY A 426 39.73 -30.79 -2.25
N MET A 427 38.58 -31.18 -2.79
CA MET A 427 37.70 -32.22 -2.24
C MET A 427 37.67 -33.46 -3.14
N SER A 428 37.45 -34.64 -2.54
CA SER A 428 37.25 -35.87 -3.30
C SER A 428 35.90 -35.84 -4.02
N VAL A 429 35.89 -35.77 -5.35
CA VAL A 429 34.70 -35.72 -6.18
C VAL A 429 34.71 -36.88 -7.17
N ARG A 430 33.62 -37.65 -7.20
CA ARG A 430 33.39 -38.68 -8.22
C ARG A 430 32.82 -38.03 -9.48
N MET A 431 33.70 -37.77 -10.43
CA MET A 431 33.41 -37.12 -11.70
C MET A 431 33.07 -38.14 -12.78
N ALA A 432 32.18 -37.74 -13.70
CA ALA A 432 31.71 -38.60 -14.77
C ALA A 432 32.54 -38.42 -16.06
N SER A 433 32.83 -39.51 -16.76
CA SER A 433 33.46 -39.46 -18.09
C SER A 433 32.52 -38.82 -19.12
N HIS A 434 33.07 -38.28 -20.19
CA HIS A 434 32.30 -37.68 -21.31
C HIS A 434 31.16 -38.58 -21.82
N SER A 435 31.43 -39.88 -21.93
CA SER A 435 30.44 -40.89 -22.35
C SER A 435 29.24 -40.99 -21.40
N HIS A 436 29.46 -40.91 -20.08
CA HIS A 436 28.39 -40.94 -19.09
C HIS A 436 27.61 -39.63 -19.04
N LEU A 437 28.27 -38.49 -19.24
CA LEU A 437 27.60 -37.18 -19.30
C LEU A 437 26.56 -37.17 -20.43
N ILE A 438 26.96 -37.56 -21.64
CA ILE A 438 26.05 -37.61 -22.81
C ILE A 438 24.93 -38.61 -22.59
N ALA A 439 25.27 -39.83 -22.16
CA ALA A 439 24.27 -40.88 -21.95
C ALA A 439 23.17 -40.44 -20.97
N TYR A 440 23.53 -39.68 -19.93
CA TYR A 440 22.58 -39.13 -18.99
C TYR A 440 21.71 -38.01 -19.60
N VAL A 441 22.32 -37.03 -20.27
CA VAL A 441 21.57 -35.93 -20.90
C VAL A 441 20.57 -36.47 -21.92
N ASP A 442 21.01 -37.40 -22.78
CA ASP A 442 20.15 -38.02 -23.80
C ASP A 442 18.99 -38.80 -23.18
N ALA A 443 19.23 -39.51 -22.07
CA ALA A 443 18.19 -40.25 -21.36
C ALA A 443 17.11 -39.31 -20.77
N VAL A 444 17.52 -38.18 -20.19
CA VAL A 444 16.58 -37.20 -19.61
C VAL A 444 15.81 -36.49 -20.72
N VAL A 445 16.49 -36.01 -21.76
CA VAL A 445 15.87 -35.33 -22.91
C VAL A 445 14.87 -36.25 -23.62
N THR A 446 15.23 -37.51 -23.84
CA THR A 446 14.34 -38.48 -24.50
C THR A 446 13.10 -38.76 -23.64
N ALA A 447 13.26 -38.93 -22.33
CA ALA A 447 12.14 -39.19 -21.44
C ALA A 447 11.22 -37.96 -21.28
N ALA A 448 11.79 -36.76 -21.14
CA ALA A 448 11.04 -35.51 -21.04
C ALA A 448 10.21 -35.24 -22.30
N ARG A 449 10.81 -35.40 -23.49
CA ARG A 449 10.10 -35.27 -24.78
C ARG A 449 8.95 -36.28 -24.92
N LYS A 450 9.15 -37.51 -24.43
CA LYS A 450 8.10 -38.55 -24.47
C LYS A 450 6.93 -38.23 -23.52
N LEU A 451 7.23 -37.65 -22.36
CA LEU A 451 6.25 -37.35 -21.31
C LEU A 451 5.64 -35.94 -21.43
N ASN A 452 6.20 -35.08 -22.27
CA ASN A 452 5.82 -33.67 -22.43
C ASN A 452 5.76 -32.93 -21.09
N THR A 453 6.85 -33.02 -20.33
CA THR A 453 6.95 -32.52 -18.96
C THR A 453 7.06 -31.00 -18.88
N SER A 454 6.49 -30.40 -17.83
CA SER A 454 6.78 -29.00 -17.49
C SER A 454 8.24 -28.84 -17.01
N PRO A 455 8.80 -27.62 -16.93
CA PRO A 455 10.13 -27.42 -16.34
C PRO A 455 10.26 -27.99 -14.92
N ALA A 456 9.22 -27.85 -14.08
CA ALA A 456 9.20 -28.41 -12.73
C ALA A 456 9.24 -29.95 -12.73
N ASP A 457 8.42 -30.59 -13.57
CA ASP A 457 8.39 -32.05 -13.70
C ASP A 457 9.68 -32.59 -14.32
N THR A 458 10.33 -31.80 -15.18
CA THR A 458 11.60 -32.15 -15.80
C THR A 458 12.73 -32.19 -14.78
N ILE A 459 12.73 -31.30 -13.78
CA ILE A 459 13.68 -31.34 -12.65
C ILE A 459 13.52 -32.64 -11.86
N GLN A 460 12.28 -33.03 -11.54
CA GLN A 460 11.99 -34.27 -10.82
C GLN A 460 12.41 -35.51 -11.63
N LEU A 461 12.11 -35.51 -12.93
CA LEU A 461 12.55 -36.56 -13.84
C LEU A 461 14.07 -36.66 -13.86
N ALA A 462 14.78 -35.53 -13.98
CA ALA A 462 16.23 -35.50 -13.99
C ALA A 462 16.82 -36.07 -12.69
N PHE A 463 16.31 -35.69 -11.52
CA PHE A 463 16.74 -36.27 -10.23
C PHE A 463 16.49 -37.77 -10.15
N SER A 464 15.34 -38.24 -10.62
CA SER A 464 14.99 -39.67 -10.62
C SER A 464 15.93 -40.49 -11.50
N GLN A 465 16.26 -39.99 -12.69
CA GLN A 465 17.20 -40.64 -13.60
C GLN A 465 18.63 -40.55 -13.10
N PHE A 466 18.98 -39.47 -12.40
CA PHE A 466 20.32 -39.31 -11.83
C PHE A 466 20.60 -40.41 -10.82
N LYS A 467 19.60 -40.73 -9.98
CA LYS A 467 19.68 -41.89 -9.07
C LYS A 467 19.89 -43.21 -9.80
N SER A 468 19.19 -43.44 -10.91
CA SER A 468 19.37 -44.66 -11.70
C SER A 468 20.74 -44.76 -12.38
N ALA A 469 21.31 -43.63 -12.83
CA ALA A 469 22.56 -43.59 -13.58
C ALA A 469 23.81 -43.55 -12.67
N PHE A 470 23.75 -42.81 -11.56
CA PHE A 470 24.90 -42.52 -10.70
C PHE A 470 24.75 -43.02 -9.26
N GLY A 471 23.59 -43.58 -8.89
CA GLY A 471 23.32 -44.12 -7.55
C GLY A 471 23.11 -43.07 -6.45
N ARG A 472 23.32 -41.78 -6.74
CA ARG A 472 23.12 -40.66 -5.81
C ARG A 472 21.71 -40.10 -5.94
N THR A 473 21.06 -39.79 -4.82
CA THR A 473 19.67 -39.31 -4.80
C THR A 473 19.64 -37.83 -4.50
N TYR A 474 18.84 -37.09 -5.26
CA TYR A 474 18.60 -35.67 -5.06
C TYR A 474 17.10 -35.38 -5.07
N CYS A 475 16.70 -34.27 -4.45
CA CYS A 475 15.36 -33.72 -4.49
C CYS A 475 15.42 -32.19 -4.40
N SER A 476 14.34 -31.51 -4.81
CA SER A 476 14.27 -30.03 -4.81
C SER A 476 14.46 -29.45 -3.41
N PHE A 477 13.91 -30.14 -2.42
CA PHE A 477 13.95 -29.79 -1.00
C PHE A 477 14.41 -31.02 -0.23
N GLU A 478 15.56 -30.94 0.43
CA GLU A 478 16.06 -32.04 1.25
C GLU A 478 15.96 -31.69 2.72
N TYR A 479 15.24 -32.53 3.45
CA TYR A 479 15.11 -32.43 4.89
C TYR A 479 16.13 -33.34 5.60
N SER A 480 16.78 -32.82 6.62
CA SER A 480 17.68 -33.54 7.53
C SER A 480 17.39 -33.11 8.97
N GLY A 481 17.16 -34.05 9.88
CA GLY A 481 16.93 -33.74 11.30
C GLY A 481 15.87 -34.60 11.95
N SER A 482 15.36 -34.15 13.11
CA SER A 482 14.39 -34.91 13.90
C SER A 482 13.07 -35.09 13.11
N PRO A 483 12.46 -36.28 13.06
CA PRO A 483 11.16 -36.48 12.40
C PRO A 483 10.00 -35.78 13.13
N VAL A 484 10.24 -35.29 14.34
CA VAL A 484 9.29 -34.55 15.18
C VAL A 484 9.77 -33.13 15.46
N ALA A 485 10.62 -32.57 14.59
CA ALA A 485 11.16 -31.23 14.79
C ALA A 485 10.04 -30.18 14.91
N GLU A 486 10.19 -29.28 15.89
CA GLU A 486 9.31 -28.12 16.05
C GLU A 486 9.88 -26.89 15.32
N THR A 487 11.20 -26.78 15.25
CA THR A 487 11.94 -25.71 14.55
C THR A 487 12.69 -26.30 13.36
N VAL A 488 12.48 -25.74 12.17
CA VAL A 488 13.16 -26.15 10.94
C VAL A 488 13.87 -24.95 10.29
N PHE A 489 15.19 -25.06 10.12
CA PHE A 489 16.00 -24.07 9.43
C PHE A 489 15.92 -24.27 7.91
N VAL A 490 15.72 -23.20 7.14
CA VAL A 490 15.64 -23.23 5.67
C VAL A 490 16.75 -22.36 5.08
N SER A 491 17.57 -22.91 4.18
CA SER A 491 18.71 -22.17 3.61
C SER A 491 19.18 -22.70 2.26
N LEU A 492 20.05 -21.93 1.61
CA LEU A 492 20.64 -22.20 0.29
C LEU A 492 22.14 -22.50 0.42
N GLY A 493 22.67 -23.32 -0.50
CA GLY A 493 24.11 -23.47 -0.73
C GLY A 493 24.92 -23.82 0.52
N GLU A 494 26.04 -23.13 0.71
CA GLU A 494 26.98 -23.31 1.83
C GLU A 494 26.34 -23.07 3.21
N VAL A 495 25.39 -22.14 3.32
CA VAL A 495 24.67 -21.94 4.59
C VAL A 495 23.92 -23.20 4.98
N ALA A 496 23.31 -23.90 4.02
CA ALA A 496 22.65 -25.18 4.28
C ALA A 496 23.65 -26.26 4.71
N SER A 497 24.82 -26.36 4.10
CA SER A 497 25.83 -27.35 4.51
C SER A 497 26.40 -27.04 5.90
N ARG A 498 26.66 -25.77 6.23
CA ARG A 498 27.10 -25.31 7.56
C ARG A 498 26.07 -25.65 8.64
N THR A 499 24.78 -25.36 8.40
CA THR A 499 23.72 -25.71 9.34
C THR A 499 23.57 -27.23 9.49
N GLN A 500 23.68 -28.00 8.40
CA GLN A 500 23.68 -29.47 8.45
C GLN A 500 24.85 -30.04 9.24
N ALA A 501 26.05 -29.44 9.15
CA ALA A 501 27.22 -29.87 9.92
C ALA A 501 27.04 -29.65 11.45
N LEU A 502 26.25 -28.65 11.85
CA LEU A 502 25.90 -28.40 13.25
C LEU A 502 24.80 -29.33 13.78
N LEU A 503 24.03 -29.95 12.90
CA LEU A 503 22.85 -30.74 13.24
C LEU A 503 23.11 -31.87 14.26
N PRO A 504 24.21 -32.66 14.20
CA PRO A 504 24.48 -33.70 15.20
C PRO A 504 24.64 -33.15 16.62
N LYS A 505 25.19 -31.93 16.77
CA LYS A 505 25.30 -31.26 18.07
C LYS A 505 23.94 -30.75 18.51
N LEU A 506 23.18 -30.11 17.62
CA LEU A 506 21.85 -29.56 17.91
C LEU A 506 20.84 -30.65 18.30
N LEU A 507 20.88 -31.81 17.64
CA LEU A 507 20.00 -32.95 17.95
C LEU A 507 20.24 -33.57 19.33
N SER A 508 21.40 -33.32 19.95
CA SER A 508 21.65 -33.73 21.33
C SER A 508 20.97 -32.83 22.36
N GLU A 509 20.58 -31.62 21.96
CA GLU A 509 20.06 -30.56 22.83
C GLU A 509 18.63 -30.12 22.46
N SER A 510 18.15 -30.38 21.23
CA SER A 510 16.86 -29.91 20.69
C SER A 510 16.34 -30.76 19.53
N ASP A 511 15.02 -30.86 19.38
CA ASP A 511 14.36 -31.48 18.22
C ASP A 511 14.31 -30.50 17.04
N THR A 512 15.43 -30.41 16.33
CA THR A 512 15.65 -29.45 15.23
C THR A 512 15.74 -30.13 13.87
N GLY A 513 15.25 -29.45 12.83
CA GLY A 513 15.36 -29.84 11.43
C GLY A 513 16.11 -28.81 10.58
N VAL A 514 16.68 -29.25 9.46
CA VAL A 514 17.31 -28.41 8.44
C VAL A 514 16.76 -28.83 7.08
N LEU A 515 16.31 -27.85 6.29
CA LEU A 515 15.78 -28.03 4.94
C LEU A 515 16.65 -27.26 3.95
N SER A 516 17.38 -27.99 3.12
CA SER A 516 18.23 -27.45 2.06
C SER A 516 17.42 -27.29 0.77
N VAL A 517 17.49 -26.12 0.16
CA VAL A 517 16.78 -25.79 -1.10
C VAL A 517 17.74 -25.92 -2.29
N ARG A 518 17.45 -26.87 -3.19
CA ARG A 518 18.22 -27.11 -4.44
C ARG A 518 17.53 -26.61 -5.69
N ALA A 519 16.20 -26.52 -5.71
CA ALA A 519 15.44 -25.95 -6.83
C ALA A 519 14.65 -24.72 -6.37
N LEU A 520 15.18 -23.54 -6.66
CA LEU A 520 14.60 -22.26 -6.22
C LEU A 520 13.52 -21.78 -7.19
N ARG A 521 13.71 -22.00 -8.49
CA ARG A 521 12.71 -21.73 -9.53
C ARG A 521 12.66 -22.88 -10.54
N PRO A 522 11.47 -23.36 -10.93
CA PRO A 522 10.15 -23.03 -10.38
C PRO A 522 9.98 -23.54 -8.93
N TRP A 523 9.31 -22.75 -8.07
CA TRP A 523 9.04 -23.13 -6.67
C TRP A 523 7.85 -24.08 -6.57
N SER A 524 8.03 -25.25 -5.95
CA SER A 524 6.97 -26.26 -5.80
C SER A 524 6.43 -26.26 -4.36
N LEU A 525 5.27 -25.63 -4.16
CA LEU A 525 4.60 -25.56 -2.86
C LEU A 525 4.33 -26.97 -2.30
N SER A 526 3.73 -27.86 -3.10
CA SER A 526 3.35 -29.19 -2.64
C SER A 526 4.55 -30.04 -2.22
N GLU A 527 5.67 -29.92 -2.95
CA GLU A 527 6.88 -30.64 -2.60
C GLU A 527 7.50 -30.07 -1.33
N PHE A 528 7.62 -28.74 -1.23
CA PHE A 528 8.12 -28.06 -0.02
C PHE A 528 7.35 -28.51 1.23
N MET A 529 6.01 -28.42 1.20
CA MET A 529 5.18 -28.80 2.34
C MET A 529 5.29 -30.30 2.69
N SER A 530 5.45 -31.18 1.68
CA SER A 530 5.57 -32.62 1.91
C SER A 530 6.88 -33.04 2.61
N ARG A 531 7.89 -32.16 2.63
CA ARG A 531 9.18 -32.43 3.29
C ARG A 531 9.22 -31.96 4.75
N LEU A 532 8.29 -31.12 5.16
CA LEU A 532 8.24 -30.61 6.53
C LEU A 532 7.57 -31.63 7.48
N PRO A 533 8.11 -31.86 8.68
CA PRO A 533 7.42 -32.61 9.73
C PRO A 533 6.07 -31.99 10.07
N SER A 534 5.07 -32.81 10.37
CA SER A 534 3.74 -32.34 10.79
C SER A 534 3.74 -31.59 12.13
N THR A 535 4.82 -31.70 12.91
CA THR A 535 5.04 -31.04 14.20
C THR A 535 5.68 -29.66 14.06
N THR A 536 6.03 -29.23 12.85
CA THR A 536 6.71 -27.95 12.61
C THR A 536 5.83 -26.79 13.09
N LYS A 537 6.38 -25.97 14.00
CA LYS A 537 5.77 -24.74 14.52
C LYS A 537 6.49 -23.50 14.03
N GLN A 538 7.78 -23.62 13.75
CA GLN A 538 8.63 -22.49 13.37
C GLN A 538 9.54 -22.85 12.19
N LEU A 539 9.58 -21.95 11.21
CA LEU A 539 10.50 -21.98 10.07
C LEU A 539 11.47 -20.81 10.18
N VAL A 540 12.77 -21.09 10.11
CA VAL A 540 13.81 -20.08 10.29
C VAL A 540 14.65 -20.01 9.03
N ILE A 541 14.49 -18.94 8.27
CA ILE A 541 15.22 -18.71 7.02
C ILE A 541 16.58 -18.10 7.34
N LEU A 542 17.65 -18.82 6.99
CA LEU A 542 19.02 -18.33 7.12
C LEU A 542 19.47 -17.76 5.77
N SER A 543 19.42 -16.44 5.62
CA SER A 543 19.64 -15.73 4.35
C SER A 543 20.31 -14.36 4.56
N ALA A 544 20.87 -13.74 3.52
CA ALA A 544 21.66 -12.50 3.64
C ALA A 544 20.84 -11.27 4.07
N LEU A 545 19.50 -11.34 4.00
CA LEU A 545 18.57 -10.27 4.37
C LEU A 545 17.64 -10.67 5.53
N GLY A 546 18.04 -11.68 6.32
CA GLY A 546 17.17 -12.29 7.32
C GLY A 546 16.94 -11.47 8.60
N ASP A 547 17.85 -10.58 9.01
CA ASP A 547 17.70 -9.76 10.21
C ASP A 547 17.37 -8.29 9.89
N CYS A 548 16.15 -7.88 10.23
CA CYS A 548 15.71 -6.48 10.44
C CYS A 548 15.47 -5.58 9.21
N ASP A 549 14.36 -4.83 9.23
CA ASP A 549 14.03 -3.55 8.56
C ASP A 549 14.16 -3.41 7.02
N GLY A 550 14.67 -4.41 6.31
CA GLY A 550 14.80 -4.45 4.85
C GLY A 550 13.66 -5.17 4.13
N SER A 551 13.65 -5.09 2.78
CA SER A 551 12.75 -5.90 1.95
C SER A 551 13.12 -7.38 2.10
N PRO A 552 12.17 -8.27 2.47
CA PRO A 552 12.44 -9.70 2.56
C PRO A 552 12.95 -10.23 1.22
N ASP A 553 13.96 -11.09 1.25
CA ASP A 553 14.47 -11.71 0.04
C ASP A 553 13.49 -12.73 -0.55
N ALA A 554 13.81 -13.21 -1.76
CA ALA A 554 12.93 -14.12 -2.49
C ALA A 554 12.71 -15.45 -1.74
N LEU A 555 13.75 -15.99 -1.08
CA LEU A 555 13.64 -17.24 -0.32
C LEU A 555 12.70 -17.06 0.88
N PHE A 556 12.85 -15.96 1.62
CA PHE A 556 11.96 -15.62 2.72
C PHE A 556 10.52 -15.51 2.23
N THR A 557 10.32 -14.77 1.13
CA THR A 557 9.00 -14.57 0.53
C THR A 557 8.33 -15.88 0.13
N ASP A 558 9.05 -16.78 -0.56
CA ASP A 558 8.51 -18.06 -1.01
C ASP A 558 8.17 -19.00 0.15
N VAL A 559 9.00 -19.04 1.19
CA VAL A 559 8.76 -19.84 2.40
C VAL A 559 7.58 -19.29 3.19
N SER A 560 7.49 -17.97 3.38
CA SER A 560 6.35 -17.33 4.06
C SER A 560 5.03 -17.59 3.34
N LEU A 561 5.00 -17.45 2.01
CA LEU A 561 3.82 -17.77 1.21
C LEU A 561 3.47 -19.25 1.33
N SER A 562 4.47 -20.14 1.35
CA SER A 562 4.25 -21.57 1.48
C SER A 562 3.64 -21.95 2.83
N ALA A 563 4.14 -21.35 3.92
CA ALA A 563 3.60 -21.53 5.26
C ALA A 563 2.15 -21.00 5.39
N LEU A 564 1.84 -19.87 4.75
CA LEU A 564 0.51 -19.25 4.77
C LEU A 564 -0.53 -20.07 3.99
N VAL A 565 -0.18 -20.54 2.79
CA VAL A 565 -1.12 -21.23 1.89
C VAL A 565 -1.23 -22.72 2.22
N GLY A 566 -0.13 -23.34 2.65
CA GLY A 566 0.00 -24.79 2.78
C GLY A 566 -0.49 -25.39 4.08
N TRP A 567 -0.81 -24.61 5.12
CA TRP A 567 -1.07 -25.14 6.46
C TRP A 567 -2.42 -24.69 7.04
N SER A 568 -3.27 -25.65 7.40
CA SER A 568 -4.68 -25.40 7.73
C SER A 568 -5.04 -25.52 9.22
N ALA A 569 -4.11 -25.89 10.10
CA ALA A 569 -4.41 -26.26 11.50
C ALA A 569 -3.84 -25.30 12.55
N VAL A 570 -2.58 -24.87 12.41
CA VAL A 570 -1.88 -23.97 13.35
C VAL A 570 -0.93 -23.08 12.54
N PRO A 571 -0.95 -21.74 12.69
CA PRO A 571 -0.03 -20.89 11.93
C PRO A 571 1.42 -21.24 12.27
N ILE A 572 2.22 -21.56 11.24
CA ILE A 572 3.67 -21.73 11.37
C ILE A 572 4.29 -20.34 11.43
N GLU A 573 5.08 -20.07 12.47
CA GLU A 573 5.85 -18.84 12.58
C GLU A 573 7.04 -18.87 11.62
N VAL A 574 7.25 -17.80 10.85
CA VAL A 574 8.36 -17.69 9.90
C VAL A 574 9.28 -16.56 10.32
N LEU A 575 10.54 -16.89 10.61
CA LEU A 575 11.58 -15.97 11.07
C LEU A 575 12.72 -15.90 10.05
N GLY A 576 13.34 -14.75 9.91
CA GLY A 576 14.58 -14.58 9.14
C GLY A 576 15.77 -14.37 10.09
N ARG A 577 16.95 -14.83 9.68
CA ARG A 577 18.23 -14.52 10.34
C ARG A 577 19.30 -14.22 9.29
N ASN A 578 20.00 -13.10 9.46
CA ASN A 578 21.15 -12.77 8.65
C ASN A 578 22.37 -13.51 9.17
N VAL A 579 22.80 -14.49 8.41
CA VAL A 579 23.96 -15.34 8.73
C VAL A 579 25.11 -15.19 7.73
N TYR A 580 25.03 -14.19 6.87
CA TYR A 580 26.05 -13.84 5.88
C TYR A 580 26.93 -12.75 6.48
N GLY A 581 28.24 -12.77 6.21
CA GLY A 581 29.18 -11.81 6.79
C GLY A 581 29.75 -12.22 8.16
N ILE A 582 29.24 -13.28 8.80
CA ILE A 582 29.58 -13.64 10.19
C ILE A 582 30.52 -14.84 10.29
N ASP A 583 31.40 -14.82 11.30
CA ASP A 583 32.33 -15.92 11.58
C ASP A 583 31.62 -17.21 12.02
N GLU A 584 32.35 -18.33 12.04
CA GLU A 584 31.80 -19.66 12.36
C GLU A 584 31.22 -19.76 13.78
N ARG A 585 31.76 -18.98 14.72
CA ARG A 585 31.30 -18.96 16.11
C ARG A 585 30.02 -18.14 16.25
N ALA A 586 29.97 -16.97 15.62
CA ALA A 586 28.79 -16.12 15.53
C ALA A 586 27.65 -16.87 14.82
N PHE A 587 27.96 -17.59 13.73
CA PHE A 587 27.01 -18.47 13.04
C PHE A 587 26.45 -19.55 13.96
N THR A 588 27.34 -20.27 14.66
CA THR A 588 26.94 -21.32 15.60
C THR A 588 26.07 -20.76 16.72
N ASN A 589 26.43 -19.60 17.28
CA ASN A 589 25.65 -18.96 18.33
C ASN A 589 24.28 -18.47 17.82
N ALA A 590 24.18 -17.90 16.61
CA ALA A 590 22.93 -17.47 16.01
C ALA A 590 21.94 -18.64 15.82
N VAL A 591 22.43 -19.80 15.36
CA VAL A 591 21.61 -21.02 15.22
C VAL A 591 21.20 -21.56 16.60
N ARG A 592 22.12 -21.56 17.59
CA ARG A 592 21.83 -22.03 18.96
C ARG A 592 20.81 -21.14 19.69
N GLU A 593 20.90 -19.83 19.52
CA GLU A 593 20.00 -18.86 20.13
C GLU A 593 18.54 -19.08 19.72
N VAL A 594 18.31 -19.35 18.42
CA VAL A 594 16.98 -19.66 17.88
C VAL A 594 16.41 -20.95 18.47
N CYS A 595 17.26 -21.93 18.76
CA CYS A 595 16.88 -23.15 19.47
C CYS A 595 16.71 -22.95 21.00
N GLY A 596 16.90 -21.73 21.53
CA GLY A 596 16.84 -21.44 22.97
C GLY A 596 18.03 -22.00 23.77
N LEU A 597 19.15 -22.30 23.10
CA LEU A 597 20.35 -22.88 23.70
C LEU A 597 21.35 -21.80 24.11
N GLN A 598 22.13 -22.06 25.18
CA GLN A 598 23.18 -21.14 25.62
C GLN A 598 24.28 -20.97 24.56
N ALA A 599 24.75 -19.74 24.41
CA ALA A 599 25.90 -19.39 23.58
C ALA A 599 27.19 -20.05 24.11
N LEU A 600 28.09 -20.42 23.20
CA LEU A 600 29.35 -21.06 23.57
C LEU A 600 30.29 -20.06 24.28
N PRO A 601 30.91 -20.44 25.42
CA PRO A 601 31.82 -19.57 26.17
C PRO A 601 33.03 -19.15 25.33
N ALA A 602 33.62 -17.99 25.63
CA ALA A 602 34.82 -17.52 24.94
C ALA A 602 36.05 -18.29 25.40
N GLU A 603 36.77 -18.88 24.45
CA GLU A 603 38.11 -19.39 24.70
C GLU A 603 39.07 -18.20 24.82
N ASP A 604 39.91 -18.23 25.86
CA ASP A 604 41.02 -17.30 26.07
C ASP A 604 42.05 -17.49 24.94
N GLU A 605 42.03 -16.63 23.93
CA GLU A 605 43.16 -16.50 22.99
C GLU A 605 44.07 -15.33 23.36
N ALA A 606 45.36 -15.62 23.23
CA ALA A 606 46.46 -14.91 23.83
C ALA A 606 46.75 -13.53 23.19
N VAL A 607 47.04 -12.59 24.08
CA VAL A 607 47.90 -11.40 23.94
C VAL A 607 48.61 -11.25 22.58
N VAL A 608 48.14 -10.32 21.75
CA VAL A 608 49.01 -9.48 20.91
C VAL A 608 48.53 -8.04 20.99
N SER A 609 49.35 -7.22 21.65
CA SER A 609 49.26 -5.77 21.66
C SER A 609 49.65 -5.20 20.30
N THR A 610 48.84 -4.30 19.75
CA THR A 610 49.35 -3.17 18.95
C THR A 610 48.44 -1.98 19.18
N ASP A 611 49.01 -1.01 19.89
CA ASP A 611 48.53 0.36 20.03
C ASP A 611 48.33 1.04 18.67
N GLY A 612 47.28 1.84 18.60
CA GLY A 612 47.20 3.03 17.75
C GLY A 612 46.57 2.81 16.39
N LEU A 613 45.29 3.20 16.26
CA LEU A 613 44.79 4.14 15.23
C LEU A 613 43.32 4.52 15.55
N GLU A 614 43.16 5.75 16.03
CA GLU A 614 42.08 6.71 15.72
C GLU A 614 40.62 6.28 15.96
N GLN A 615 40.01 6.69 17.08
CA GLN A 615 39.20 7.91 17.19
C GLN A 615 38.31 8.22 15.96
N GLN A 616 37.12 7.61 15.89
CA GLN A 616 35.84 8.28 15.62
C GLN A 616 34.71 7.24 15.50
N GLN A 617 33.92 7.08 16.57
CA GLN A 617 32.47 6.79 16.59
C GLN A 617 32.07 6.34 18.00
N GLN A 618 31.93 7.32 18.91
CA GLN A 618 31.07 7.16 20.07
C GLN A 618 29.68 7.62 19.64
N GLN A 619 28.86 6.67 19.16
CA GLN A 619 27.41 6.80 19.21
C GLN A 619 26.88 5.77 20.19
N ALA A 620 26.00 6.27 21.06
CA ALA A 620 25.54 5.65 22.28
C ALA A 620 25.01 4.23 22.06
N SER A 621 25.65 3.26 22.71
CA SER A 621 25.05 1.99 23.07
C SER A 621 23.92 2.25 24.06
N VAL A 622 22.68 2.18 23.59
CA VAL A 622 21.48 2.08 24.43
C VAL A 622 21.39 0.63 24.95
N PRO A 623 21.12 0.39 26.25
CA PRO A 623 20.96 -0.97 26.75
C PRO A 623 19.68 -1.57 26.19
N LEU A 624 19.76 -2.72 25.52
CA LEU A 624 18.58 -3.46 25.08
C LEU A 624 17.94 -4.16 26.31
N LEU A 625 17.08 -3.45 27.01
CA LEU A 625 16.15 -4.02 27.99
C LEU A 625 14.90 -4.51 27.26
N ALA A 626 14.54 -5.77 27.54
CA ALA A 626 13.46 -6.52 26.92
C ALA A 626 12.12 -5.73 26.87
N THR A 627 11.80 -5.19 25.71
CA THR A 627 10.46 -4.73 25.37
C THR A 627 10.01 -5.55 24.17
N SER A 628 8.80 -6.12 24.25
CA SER A 628 8.20 -6.87 23.15
C SER A 628 8.26 -6.05 21.85
N ALA A 629 8.50 -6.72 20.71
CA ALA A 629 8.47 -6.07 19.41
C ALA A 629 7.10 -5.38 19.17
N PRO A 630 7.07 -4.21 18.50
CA PRO A 630 5.83 -3.52 18.21
C PRO A 630 4.97 -4.34 17.24
N LEU A 631 3.66 -4.33 17.43
CA LEU A 631 2.70 -4.99 16.54
C LEU A 631 2.48 -4.20 15.24
N ALA A 632 2.94 -2.95 15.20
CA ALA A 632 2.99 -2.09 14.02
C ALA A 632 4.30 -2.25 13.23
N SER A 633 4.23 -2.14 11.90
CA SER A 633 5.37 -2.19 10.99
C SER A 633 5.30 -1.11 9.91
N PHE A 634 6.43 -0.74 9.31
CA PHE A 634 6.41 0.13 8.14
C PHE A 634 5.86 -0.61 6.93
N ALA A 635 5.04 0.08 6.16
CA ALA A 635 4.28 -0.54 5.09
C ALA A 635 5.04 -0.49 3.76
N ASN A 636 5.08 -1.62 3.05
CA ASN A 636 5.65 -1.70 1.71
C ASN A 636 4.70 -1.02 0.70
N VAL A 637 5.15 0.10 0.12
CA VAL A 637 4.38 0.88 -0.87
C VAL A 637 3.91 0.03 -2.05
N HIS A 638 4.73 -0.92 -2.50
CA HIS A 638 4.38 -1.83 -3.60
C HIS A 638 3.26 -2.80 -3.21
N ALA A 639 3.29 -3.35 -1.99
CA ALA A 639 2.21 -4.21 -1.48
C ALA A 639 0.90 -3.44 -1.33
N ILE A 640 0.95 -2.18 -0.88
CA ILE A 640 -0.22 -1.30 -0.80
C ILE A 640 -0.76 -1.01 -2.21
N ALA A 641 0.11 -0.67 -3.16
CA ALA A 641 -0.29 -0.41 -4.54
C ALA A 641 -0.99 -1.62 -5.17
N GLN A 642 -0.51 -2.84 -4.90
CA GLN A 642 -1.17 -4.08 -5.34
C GLN A 642 -2.55 -4.26 -4.68
N ARG A 643 -2.66 -4.05 -3.36
CA ARG A 643 -3.94 -4.13 -2.64
C ARG A 643 -4.96 -3.10 -3.12
N LEU A 644 -4.51 -1.90 -3.48
CA LEU A 644 -5.35 -0.85 -4.05
C LEU A 644 -5.71 -1.11 -5.53
N ALA A 645 -4.85 -1.76 -6.29
CA ALA A 645 -5.10 -2.13 -7.68
C ALA A 645 -6.07 -3.30 -7.82
N PHE A 646 -6.10 -4.21 -6.83
CA PHE A 646 -6.96 -5.39 -6.82
C PHE A 646 -7.75 -5.53 -5.50
N PRO A 647 -8.61 -4.55 -5.16
CA PRO A 647 -9.26 -4.49 -3.86
C PRO A 647 -10.14 -5.72 -3.58
N GLU A 648 -10.76 -6.31 -4.60
CA GLU A 648 -11.57 -7.52 -4.47
C GLU A 648 -10.73 -8.76 -4.13
N ALA A 649 -9.50 -8.85 -4.65
CA ALA A 649 -8.62 -10.00 -4.43
C ALA A 649 -7.98 -10.00 -3.03
N PHE A 650 -7.85 -8.83 -2.43
CA PHE A 650 -7.21 -8.63 -1.12
C PHE A 650 -8.19 -8.16 -0.03
N GLU A 651 -9.50 -8.25 -0.31
CA GLU A 651 -10.57 -7.75 0.58
C GLU A 651 -10.30 -6.32 1.10
N THR A 652 -9.64 -5.51 0.28
CA THR A 652 -9.14 -4.20 0.69
C THR A 652 -10.26 -3.18 0.58
N GLN A 653 -10.54 -2.50 1.69
CA GLN A 653 -11.57 -1.48 1.78
C GLN A 653 -10.95 -0.12 2.09
N LEU A 654 -11.32 0.89 1.31
CA LEU A 654 -11.04 2.28 1.64
C LEU A 654 -12.13 2.78 2.60
N ALA A 655 -11.82 2.77 3.90
CA ALA A 655 -12.71 3.25 4.93
C ALA A 655 -12.00 4.28 5.83
N ALA A 656 -12.69 5.36 6.15
CA ALA A 656 -12.17 6.37 7.09
C ALA A 656 -11.94 5.75 8.48
N ARG A 657 -12.89 4.91 8.94
CA ARG A 657 -12.86 4.14 10.19
C ARG A 657 -13.43 2.74 9.94
N PRO A 658 -12.60 1.69 9.81
CA PRO A 658 -13.07 0.34 9.57
C PRO A 658 -13.62 -0.30 10.86
N GLY A 659 -14.57 -1.23 10.76
CA GLY A 659 -15.18 -1.95 11.90
C GLY A 659 -16.41 -1.32 12.55
N GLU A 660 -16.71 -0.04 12.29
CA GLU A 660 -17.89 0.66 12.84
C GLU A 660 -18.82 1.14 11.72
N LYS A 661 -20.14 1.03 11.92
CA LYS A 661 -21.13 1.61 11.00
C LYS A 661 -21.09 3.14 11.11
N THR A 662 -20.39 3.77 10.18
CA THR A 662 -20.18 5.22 10.12
C THR A 662 -20.78 5.82 8.84
N PHE A 663 -21.05 7.12 8.88
CA PHE A 663 -21.63 7.89 7.80
C PHE A 663 -20.81 9.16 7.58
N ASP A 664 -20.60 9.52 6.32
CA ASP A 664 -19.94 10.76 5.92
C ASP A 664 -21.02 11.79 5.57
N VAL A 665 -21.23 12.75 6.47
CA VAL A 665 -22.26 13.80 6.38
C VAL A 665 -21.62 15.16 6.12
N LYS A 666 -22.38 16.09 5.54
CA LYS A 666 -21.88 17.44 5.19
C LYS A 666 -22.46 18.51 6.08
N VAL A 667 -21.67 19.46 6.53
CA VAL A 667 -22.17 20.63 7.28
C VAL A 667 -23.05 21.47 6.35
N SER A 668 -24.33 21.62 6.69
CA SER A 668 -25.29 22.45 5.95
C SER A 668 -25.50 23.82 6.59
N SER A 669 -25.40 23.89 7.92
CA SER A 669 -25.58 25.12 8.70
C SER A 669 -24.71 25.08 9.95
N LEU A 670 -24.12 26.22 10.30
CA LEU A 670 -23.36 26.40 11.54
C LEU A 670 -23.50 27.85 11.99
N TYR A 671 -24.06 28.08 13.17
CA TYR A 671 -24.18 29.42 13.73
C TYR A 671 -24.17 29.42 15.25
N ARG A 672 -23.61 30.50 15.81
CA ARG A 672 -23.58 30.72 17.25
C ARG A 672 -24.95 31.16 17.76
N MET A 673 -25.39 30.55 18.88
CA MET A 673 -26.67 30.84 19.54
C MET A 673 -26.54 31.85 20.69
N THR A 674 -25.34 32.00 21.27
CA THR A 674 -25.06 32.99 22.31
C THR A 674 -24.48 34.28 21.71
N PRO A 675 -24.65 35.45 22.32
CA PRO A 675 -24.00 36.67 21.84
C PRO A 675 -22.47 36.53 21.78
N ASP A 676 -21.82 37.21 20.83
CA ASP A 676 -20.36 37.20 20.68
C ASP A 676 -19.64 37.78 21.91
N THR A 677 -20.30 38.69 22.62
CA THR A 677 -19.81 39.29 23.86
C THR A 677 -19.87 38.36 25.07
N TYR A 678 -20.49 37.18 24.92
CA TYR A 678 -20.64 36.22 25.99
C TYR A 678 -19.48 35.24 26.06
N ASP A 679 -19.04 34.91 27.28
CA ASP A 679 -17.87 34.06 27.54
C ASP A 679 -18.04 32.62 27.00
N ARG A 680 -19.28 32.11 26.99
CA ARG A 680 -19.56 30.75 26.50
C ARG A 680 -20.10 30.75 25.07
N ASN A 681 -19.40 30.05 24.20
CA ASN A 681 -19.87 29.75 22.86
C ASN A 681 -20.80 28.53 22.87
N ILE A 682 -22.10 28.75 22.66
CA ILE A 682 -23.06 27.67 22.36
C ILE A 682 -23.50 27.89 20.92
N PHE A 683 -23.44 26.86 20.10
CA PHE A 683 -23.74 26.94 18.67
C PHE A 683 -24.64 25.79 18.23
N HIS A 684 -25.37 26.07 17.16
CA HIS A 684 -26.18 25.11 16.42
C HIS A 684 -25.41 24.66 15.20
N ILE A 685 -25.43 23.37 14.91
CA ILE A 685 -24.86 22.81 13.69
C ILE A 685 -25.81 21.80 13.09
N GLU A 686 -25.94 21.83 11.77
CA GLU A 686 -26.77 20.92 10.98
C GLU A 686 -25.88 20.17 10.00
N PHE A 687 -26.21 18.89 9.82
CA PHE A 687 -25.57 18.03 8.85
C PHE A 687 -26.59 17.51 7.84
N ASP A 688 -26.30 17.70 6.56
CA ASP A 688 -27.02 17.09 5.45
C ASP A 688 -26.68 15.60 5.38
N THR A 689 -27.71 14.77 5.49
CA THR A 689 -27.63 13.30 5.44
C THR A 689 -28.14 12.73 4.12
N ARG A 690 -28.55 13.58 3.16
CA ARG A 690 -29.03 13.12 1.85
C ARG A 690 -27.90 12.43 1.08
N GLY A 691 -28.22 11.28 0.49
CA GLY A 691 -27.24 10.44 -0.18
C GLY A 691 -26.40 9.57 0.77
N THR A 692 -26.76 9.55 2.06
CA THR A 692 -26.26 8.57 3.04
C THR A 692 -27.40 7.66 3.49
N ASP A 693 -27.07 6.49 4.01
CA ASP A 693 -28.03 5.56 4.65
C ASP A 693 -28.25 5.89 6.14
N LEU A 694 -27.92 7.12 6.57
CA LEU A 694 -28.07 7.53 7.96
C LEU A 694 -29.55 7.71 8.29
N THR A 695 -30.05 6.83 9.15
CA THR A 695 -31.35 6.96 9.80
C THR A 695 -31.14 7.10 11.31
N TYR A 696 -31.95 7.93 11.96
CA TYR A 696 -31.94 8.08 13.40
C TYR A 696 -33.36 8.22 13.94
N GLU A 697 -33.54 7.79 15.19
CA GLU A 697 -34.80 7.88 15.90
C GLU A 697 -34.75 8.98 16.95
N ILE A 698 -35.91 9.41 17.42
CA ILE A 698 -36.02 10.45 18.44
C ILE A 698 -35.21 10.10 19.69
N GLY A 699 -34.42 11.05 20.16
CA GLY A 699 -33.56 10.92 21.34
C GLY A 699 -32.24 10.16 21.13
N ASP A 700 -31.96 9.65 19.94
CA ASP A 700 -30.65 9.08 19.65
C ASP A 700 -29.54 10.14 19.79
N ALA A 701 -28.32 9.67 19.99
CA ALA A 701 -27.12 10.50 20.02
C ALA A 701 -26.31 10.32 18.74
N LEU A 702 -25.77 11.43 18.21
CA LEU A 702 -24.83 11.42 17.11
C LEU A 702 -23.40 11.36 17.67
N GLY A 703 -22.70 10.27 17.39
CA GLY A 703 -21.27 10.12 17.66
C GLY A 703 -20.46 10.84 16.59
N VAL A 704 -19.83 11.96 16.93
CA VAL A 704 -18.96 12.72 16.02
C VAL A 704 -17.51 12.29 16.22
N TYR A 705 -16.84 11.91 15.13
CA TYR A 705 -15.41 11.57 15.15
C TYR A 705 -14.59 12.83 14.88
N GLY A 706 -14.36 13.63 15.93
CA GLY A 706 -13.44 14.76 15.86
C GLY A 706 -12.01 14.27 15.67
N HIS A 707 -11.23 14.97 14.84
CA HIS A 707 -9.82 14.67 14.63
C HIS A 707 -8.92 15.69 15.33
N ASN A 708 -7.65 15.34 15.53
CA ASN A 708 -6.66 16.28 16.01
C ASN A 708 -6.46 17.41 15.01
N ASP A 709 -6.07 18.58 15.51
CA ASP A 709 -5.79 19.76 14.69
C ASP A 709 -4.58 19.45 13.78
N PRO A 710 -4.74 19.48 12.43
CA PRO A 710 -3.67 19.09 11.51
C PRO A 710 -2.41 19.94 11.63
N ASP A 711 -2.56 21.22 11.99
CA ASP A 711 -1.43 22.12 12.18
C ASP A 711 -0.66 21.76 13.45
N GLN A 712 -1.36 21.42 14.54
CA GLN A 712 -0.74 20.92 15.76
C GLN A 712 -0.02 19.57 15.54
N VAL A 713 -0.62 18.66 14.76
CA VAL A 713 0.01 17.37 14.40
C VAL A 713 1.26 17.61 13.56
N SER A 714 1.18 18.49 12.56
CA SER A 714 2.33 18.84 11.71
C SER A 714 3.47 19.48 12.52
N HIS A 715 3.13 20.35 13.48
CA HIS A 715 4.11 20.93 14.40
C HIS A 715 4.75 19.85 15.31
N PHE A 716 3.94 18.93 15.85
CA PHE A 716 4.42 17.82 16.66
C PHE A 716 5.37 16.89 15.89
N CYS A 717 5.02 16.51 14.65
CA CYS A 717 5.90 15.71 13.79
C CYS A 717 7.26 16.39 13.57
N LYS A 718 7.27 17.71 13.32
CA LYS A 718 8.52 18.48 13.16
C LYS A 718 9.38 18.46 14.43
N LEU A 719 8.77 18.63 15.60
CA LEU A 719 9.50 18.63 16.88
C LEU A 719 10.12 17.27 17.21
N LEU A 720 9.49 16.18 16.79
CA LEU A 720 10.00 14.82 17.00
C LEU A 720 10.79 14.24 15.82
N GLY A 721 10.97 14.99 14.73
CA GLY A 721 11.67 14.52 13.54
C GLY A 721 10.95 13.37 12.81
N LEU A 722 9.63 13.29 12.92
CA LEU A 722 8.82 12.26 12.25
C LEU A 722 8.49 12.65 10.81
N ASP A 723 8.69 11.73 9.87
CA ASP A 723 8.19 11.88 8.50
C ASP A 723 6.69 11.56 8.43
N GLY A 724 5.87 12.61 8.36
CA GLY A 724 4.42 12.48 8.29
C GLY A 724 3.89 11.69 7.09
N SER A 725 4.68 11.54 6.02
CA SER A 725 4.30 10.83 4.79
C SER A 725 4.53 9.32 4.86
N GLN A 726 5.39 8.87 5.78
CA GLN A 726 5.75 7.47 5.92
C GLN A 726 4.53 6.61 6.27
N LEU A 727 4.39 5.47 5.59
CA LEU A 727 3.24 4.56 5.75
C LEU A 727 3.52 3.51 6.81
N VAL A 728 2.57 3.34 7.72
CA VAL A 728 2.63 2.41 8.85
C VAL A 728 1.40 1.52 8.84
N THR A 729 1.63 0.22 8.90
CA THR A 729 0.61 -0.82 9.03
C THR A 729 0.56 -1.29 10.47
N ALA A 730 -0.63 -1.29 11.07
CA ALA A 730 -0.84 -1.80 12.42
C ALA A 730 -2.17 -2.54 12.51
N VAL A 731 -2.22 -3.55 13.38
CA VAL A 731 -3.47 -4.25 13.70
C VAL A 731 -4.12 -3.55 14.88
N LYS A 732 -5.27 -2.89 14.66
CA LYS A 732 -6.11 -2.29 15.71
C LYS A 732 -7.53 -2.81 15.58
N ASP A 733 -8.13 -3.17 16.72
CA ASP A 733 -9.51 -3.69 16.80
C ASP A 733 -9.72 -4.89 15.85
N GLU A 734 -8.77 -5.83 15.86
CA GLU A 734 -8.74 -7.04 15.01
C GLU A 734 -8.64 -6.78 13.50
N GLN A 735 -8.36 -5.53 13.10
CA GLN A 735 -8.25 -5.12 11.71
C GLN A 735 -6.89 -4.53 11.38
N CYS A 736 -6.33 -4.99 10.25
CA CYS A 736 -5.08 -4.48 9.71
C CYS A 736 -5.34 -3.16 8.99
N GLN A 737 -4.75 -2.07 9.47
CA GLN A 737 -4.91 -0.73 8.90
C GLN A 737 -3.56 -0.18 8.48
N THR A 738 -3.51 0.39 7.27
CA THR A 738 -2.32 1.09 6.77
C THR A 738 -2.63 2.57 6.57
N ARG A 739 -1.85 3.45 7.20
CA ARG A 739 -2.01 4.91 7.09
C ARG A 739 -0.66 5.60 7.16
N SER A 740 -0.58 6.83 6.68
CA SER A 740 0.59 7.67 6.94
C SER A 740 0.70 8.03 8.42
N ILE A 741 1.91 8.29 8.91
CA ILE A 741 2.15 8.78 10.28
C ILE A 741 1.25 9.99 10.59
N HIS A 742 1.18 10.96 9.67
CA HIS A 742 0.32 12.12 9.81
C HIS A 742 -1.16 11.73 9.95
N SER A 743 -1.63 10.78 9.14
CA SER A 743 -3.02 10.31 9.24
C SER A 743 -3.28 9.53 10.52
N TRP A 744 -2.33 8.74 11.03
CA TRP A 744 -2.45 8.05 12.31
C TRP A 744 -2.62 9.06 13.45
N LEU A 745 -1.75 10.06 13.51
CA LEU A 745 -1.78 11.10 14.54
C LEU A 745 -2.99 12.04 14.41
N THR A 746 -3.48 12.28 13.20
CA THR A 746 -4.64 13.16 12.98
C THR A 746 -5.95 12.43 13.33
N HIS A 747 -6.14 11.24 12.77
CA HIS A 747 -7.46 10.60 12.74
C HIS A 747 -7.60 9.40 13.67
N ALA A 748 -6.52 8.71 14.02
CA ALA A 748 -6.64 7.40 14.67
C ALA A 748 -6.19 7.42 16.14
N LEU A 749 -5.14 8.16 16.49
CA LEU A 749 -4.55 8.19 17.84
C LEU A 749 -4.98 9.44 18.63
N ASP A 750 -5.34 9.25 19.90
CA ASP A 750 -5.72 10.31 20.83
C ASP A 750 -4.48 11.03 21.40
N LEU A 751 -3.71 11.64 20.49
CA LEU A 751 -2.43 12.31 20.80
C LEU A 751 -2.57 13.44 21.82
N PHE A 752 -3.63 14.24 21.74
CA PHE A 752 -3.94 15.31 22.69
C PHE A 752 -4.86 14.84 23.83
N GLY A 753 -5.02 13.54 23.98
CA GLY A 753 -5.74 12.89 25.07
C GLY A 753 -4.89 12.72 26.32
N ARG A 754 -5.49 12.17 27.37
CA ARG A 754 -4.84 12.00 28.68
C ARG A 754 -4.02 10.69 28.72
N PRO A 755 -2.71 10.74 29.02
CA PRO A 755 -1.89 9.55 29.16
C PRO A 755 -2.24 8.75 30.42
N SER A 756 -2.27 7.43 30.29
CA SER A 756 -2.49 6.52 31.42
C SER A 756 -1.23 6.34 32.26
N LYS A 757 -1.35 5.92 33.53
CA LYS A 757 -0.17 5.58 34.35
C LYS A 757 0.74 4.53 33.69
N LYS A 758 0.17 3.59 32.93
CA LYS A 758 0.94 2.60 32.16
C LYS A 758 1.79 3.24 31.08
N PHE A 759 1.31 4.32 30.45
CA PHE A 759 2.07 5.07 29.46
C PHE A 759 3.29 5.77 30.08
N TYR A 760 3.15 6.39 31.25
CA TYR A 760 4.28 7.00 31.97
C TYR A 760 5.37 5.97 32.30
N ALA A 761 4.97 4.79 32.79
CA ALA A 761 5.90 3.70 33.08
C ALA A 761 6.61 3.22 31.81
N ALA A 762 5.86 2.97 30.73
CA ALA A 762 6.42 2.51 29.46
C ALA A 762 7.37 3.55 28.85
N LEU A 763 7.03 4.84 28.94
CA LEU A 763 7.85 5.92 28.40
C LEU A 763 9.21 6.03 29.10
N ALA A 764 9.28 5.70 30.40
CA ALA A 764 10.53 5.72 31.17
C ALA A 764 11.60 4.77 30.60
N GLU A 765 11.19 3.66 29.98
CA GLU A 765 12.11 2.67 29.39
C GLU A 765 12.78 3.20 28.10
N PHE A 766 12.22 4.23 27.48
CA PHE A 766 12.78 4.86 26.28
C PHE A 766 13.58 6.13 26.57
N ALA A 767 13.72 6.51 27.84
CA ALA A 767 14.44 7.70 28.27
C ALA A 767 15.95 7.44 28.32
N THR A 768 16.72 8.24 27.57
CA THR A 768 18.18 8.18 27.56
C THR A 768 18.83 9.00 28.68
N ASP A 769 18.11 9.99 29.26
CA ASP A 769 18.53 10.69 30.48
C ASP A 769 17.93 9.98 31.71
N GLU A 770 18.81 9.47 32.58
CA GLU A 770 18.40 8.75 33.79
C GLU A 770 17.54 9.64 34.72
N LYS A 771 17.75 10.97 34.74
CA LYS A 771 16.92 11.87 35.57
C LYS A 771 15.48 11.93 35.06
N GLU A 772 15.30 11.92 33.75
CA GLU A 772 13.98 11.87 33.12
C GLU A 772 13.34 10.49 33.35
N ALA A 773 14.10 9.40 33.21
CA ALA A 773 13.65 8.04 33.48
C ALA A 773 13.18 7.87 34.94
N GLU A 774 14.00 8.32 35.91
CA GLU A 774 13.68 8.30 37.34
C GLU A 774 12.42 9.13 37.64
N LYS A 775 12.28 10.32 37.04
CA LYS A 775 11.10 11.16 37.24
C LYS A 775 9.84 10.49 36.69
N LEU A 776 9.90 9.89 35.50
CA LEU A 776 8.79 9.14 34.90
C LEU A 776 8.39 7.94 35.76
N ARG A 777 9.36 7.15 36.25
CA ARG A 777 9.11 6.04 37.18
C ARG A 777 8.49 6.54 38.49
N TRP A 778 9.03 7.61 39.08
CA TRP A 778 8.54 8.21 40.32
C TRP A 778 7.09 8.69 40.22
N LEU A 779 6.67 9.28 39.08
CA LEU A 779 5.29 9.71 38.84
C LEU A 779 4.27 8.55 38.92
N THR A 780 4.73 7.30 38.78
CA THR A 780 3.88 6.12 38.87
C THR A 780 3.77 5.55 40.29
N THR A 781 4.61 5.99 41.24
CA THR A 781 4.62 5.49 42.64
C THR A 781 3.55 6.15 43.52
N ALA A 782 3.49 5.74 44.79
CA ALA A 782 2.58 6.34 45.78
C ALA A 782 2.99 7.79 46.11
N GLU A 783 4.29 8.05 46.19
CA GLU A 783 4.88 9.36 46.49
C GLU A 783 4.63 10.37 45.36
N GLY A 784 4.70 9.93 44.10
CA GLY A 784 4.41 10.77 42.92
C GLY A 784 2.92 10.93 42.60
N SER A 785 2.03 10.24 43.32
CA SER A 785 0.58 10.21 43.05
C SER A 785 -0.08 11.60 43.14
N ALA A 786 0.43 12.50 44.00
CA ALA A 786 -0.08 13.86 44.12
C ALA A 786 0.19 14.68 42.85
N GLU A 787 1.44 14.67 42.36
CA GLU A 787 1.82 15.38 41.11
C GLU A 787 1.14 14.74 39.89
N PHE A 788 1.01 13.41 39.85
CA PHE A 788 0.24 12.74 38.79
C PHE A 788 -1.22 13.22 38.75
N LYS A 789 -1.89 13.36 39.91
CA LYS A 789 -3.26 13.89 39.98
C LYS A 789 -3.35 15.34 39.54
N GLU A 790 -2.36 16.15 39.88
CA GLU A 790 -2.26 17.54 39.41
C GLU A 790 -2.13 17.59 37.89
N ARG A 791 -1.23 16.79 37.29
CA ARG A 791 -1.07 16.67 35.83
C ARG A 791 -2.35 16.21 35.13
N VAL A 792 -3.10 15.29 35.74
CA VAL A 792 -4.42 14.86 35.25
C VAL A 792 -5.44 15.99 35.34
N SER A 793 -5.42 16.78 36.41
CA SER A 793 -6.27 17.96 36.58
C SER A 793 -5.96 19.05 35.55
N ASP A 794 -4.68 19.26 35.26
CA ASP A 794 -4.18 20.17 34.24
C ASP A 794 -4.30 19.62 32.82
N THR A 795 -4.86 18.42 32.66
CA THR A 795 -5.09 17.79 31.35
C THR A 795 -3.84 17.63 30.51
N THR A 796 -2.70 17.31 31.14
CA THR A 796 -1.45 16.98 30.45
C THR A 796 -1.70 15.88 29.40
N THR A 797 -1.23 16.09 28.18
CA THR A 797 -1.49 15.19 27.05
C THR A 797 -0.32 14.24 26.74
N TYR A 798 -0.52 13.26 25.86
CA TYR A 798 0.59 12.43 25.36
C TYR A 798 1.64 13.28 24.65
N ALA A 799 1.21 14.25 23.84
CA ALA A 799 2.11 15.18 23.18
C ALA A 799 2.90 16.03 24.18
N ASP A 800 2.24 16.61 25.20
CA ASP A 800 2.92 17.39 26.24
C ASP A 800 4.00 16.54 26.94
N LEU A 801 3.70 15.27 27.23
CA LEU A 801 4.63 14.37 27.92
C LEU A 801 5.86 14.03 27.06
N LEU A 802 5.65 13.74 25.77
CA LEU A 802 6.73 13.46 24.82
C LEU A 802 7.59 14.70 24.53
N LEU A 803 7.04 15.90 24.67
CA LEU A 803 7.79 17.15 24.52
C LEU A 803 8.53 17.54 25.81
N GLU A 804 7.94 17.27 26.99
CA GLU A 804 8.55 17.54 28.30
C GLU A 804 9.75 16.62 28.57
N PHE A 805 9.61 15.32 28.29
CA PHE A 805 10.67 14.31 28.48
C PHE A 805 11.37 14.05 27.15
N ALA A 806 12.23 14.97 26.75
CA ALA A 806 12.82 14.99 25.42
C ALA A 806 13.78 13.82 25.16
N SER A 807 14.34 13.22 26.22
CA SER A 807 15.22 12.05 26.12
C SER A 807 14.45 10.74 25.89
N ALA A 808 13.14 10.73 26.17
CA ALA A 808 12.24 9.60 26.00
C ALA A 808 11.68 9.55 24.57
N ARG A 809 12.34 8.78 23.70
CA ARG A 809 12.08 8.76 22.25
C ARG A 809 11.71 7.36 21.74
N PRO A 810 10.51 6.85 22.06
CA PRO A 810 10.02 5.62 21.44
C PRO A 810 9.85 5.79 19.93
N SER A 811 10.06 4.70 19.17
CA SER A 811 9.76 4.71 17.73
C SER A 811 8.26 4.95 17.50
N PHE A 812 7.90 5.46 16.32
CA PHE A 812 6.49 5.68 16.01
C PHE A 812 5.67 4.39 16.04
N LEU A 813 6.27 3.25 15.71
CA LEU A 813 5.61 1.94 15.76
C LEU A 813 5.15 1.61 17.20
N TYR A 814 6.00 1.86 18.20
CA TYR A 814 5.62 1.72 19.60
C TYR A 814 4.54 2.73 20.01
N LEU A 815 4.58 3.96 19.52
CA LEU A 815 3.56 4.97 19.82
C LEU A 815 2.17 4.57 19.29
N VAL A 816 2.10 3.92 18.12
CA VAL A 816 0.83 3.41 17.58
C VAL A 816 0.18 2.42 18.54
N ASP A 817 0.96 1.55 19.17
CA ASP A 817 0.46 0.54 20.10
C ASP A 817 0.13 1.11 21.49
N MET A 818 0.94 2.06 21.96
CA MET A 818 0.81 2.63 23.31
C MET A 818 -0.26 3.73 23.45
N VAL A 819 -0.53 4.50 22.38
CA VAL A 819 -1.50 5.60 22.41
C VAL A 819 -2.90 5.08 22.10
N ALA A 820 -3.86 5.46 22.94
CA ALA A 820 -5.25 5.06 22.81
C ALA A 820 -5.88 5.59 21.49
N PRO A 821 -6.83 4.86 20.87
CA PRO A 821 -7.51 5.36 19.68
C PRO A 821 -8.48 6.51 20.01
N VAL A 822 -8.68 7.42 19.06
CA VAL A 822 -9.68 8.49 19.16
C VAL A 822 -11.08 7.89 19.15
N LYS A 823 -11.85 8.15 20.21
CA LYS A 823 -13.25 7.72 20.37
C LYS A 823 -14.24 8.77 19.87
N PRO A 824 -15.42 8.38 19.35
CA PRO A 824 -16.46 9.33 18.97
C PRO A 824 -16.99 10.08 20.20
N ARG A 825 -17.30 11.37 20.01
CA ARG A 825 -17.98 12.18 21.02
C ARG A 825 -19.47 12.21 20.72
N HIS A 826 -20.27 11.74 21.66
CA HIS A 826 -21.72 11.67 21.50
C HIS A 826 -22.37 12.99 21.87
N TYR A 827 -23.28 13.45 21.01
CA TYR A 827 -24.13 14.61 21.21
C TYR A 827 -25.59 14.19 21.02
N SER A 828 -26.47 14.53 21.96
CA SER A 828 -27.90 14.27 21.80
C SER A 828 -28.43 15.04 20.59
N ILE A 829 -29.16 14.35 19.71
CA ILE A 829 -29.68 14.95 18.47
C ILE A 829 -30.76 15.98 18.82
N ALA A 830 -30.68 17.15 18.18
CA ALA A 830 -31.53 18.31 18.42
C ALA A 830 -32.68 18.48 17.43
N SER A 831 -32.92 17.51 16.54
CA SER A 831 -33.95 17.55 15.49
C SER A 831 -34.77 16.26 15.43
N SER A 832 -36.04 16.36 15.02
CA SER A 832 -36.84 15.22 14.58
C SER A 832 -36.56 14.86 13.11
N ALA A 833 -36.32 13.59 12.82
CA ALA A 833 -36.14 13.11 11.43
C ALA A 833 -37.41 13.26 10.58
N LYS A 834 -38.59 13.32 11.23
CA LYS A 834 -39.87 13.56 10.54
C LYS A 834 -40.10 15.03 10.21
N MET A 835 -39.58 15.93 11.05
CA MET A 835 -39.65 17.38 10.81
C MET A 835 -38.59 17.82 9.79
N HIS A 836 -37.38 17.25 9.88
CA HIS A 836 -36.22 17.61 9.06
C HIS A 836 -35.68 16.39 8.30
N PRO A 837 -36.41 15.89 7.29
CA PRO A 837 -35.98 14.71 6.53
C PRO A 837 -34.67 15.00 5.78
N GLY A 838 -33.66 14.17 6.01
CA GLY A 838 -32.34 14.33 5.39
C GLY A 838 -31.42 15.34 6.08
N SER A 839 -31.73 15.76 7.32
CA SER A 839 -30.86 16.61 8.13
C SER A 839 -30.79 16.12 9.58
N VAL A 840 -29.63 16.25 10.21
CA VAL A 840 -29.44 15.97 11.64
C VAL A 840 -28.79 17.16 12.34
N HIS A 841 -29.38 17.62 13.43
CA HIS A 841 -29.01 18.88 14.09
C HIS A 841 -28.39 18.60 15.45
N LEU A 842 -27.41 19.38 15.87
CA LEU A 842 -26.82 19.34 17.21
C LEU A 842 -26.84 20.71 17.88
N CYS A 843 -26.93 20.70 19.21
CA CYS A 843 -26.72 21.87 20.05
C CYS A 843 -25.46 21.68 20.89
N VAL A 844 -24.39 22.40 20.57
CA VAL A 844 -23.06 22.14 21.11
C VAL A 844 -22.56 23.34 21.91
N VAL A 845 -21.90 23.07 23.04
CA VAL A 845 -21.18 24.09 23.81
C VAL A 845 -19.68 23.89 23.65
N SER A 846 -18.96 24.94 23.29
CA SER A 846 -17.51 24.92 23.26
C SER A 846 -16.96 24.74 24.67
N VAL A 847 -15.91 23.92 24.79
CA VAL A 847 -15.28 23.61 26.06
C VAL A 847 -13.90 24.22 26.04
N GLU A 848 -13.66 25.21 26.88
CA GLU A 848 -12.38 25.88 27.05
C GLU A 848 -12.11 26.07 28.55
N TRP A 849 -10.87 25.88 28.97
CA TRP A 849 -10.45 26.09 30.35
C TRP A 849 -9.00 26.57 30.41
N LYS A 850 -8.62 27.14 31.55
CA LYS A 850 -7.22 27.46 31.84
C LYS A 850 -6.65 26.39 32.77
N THR A 851 -5.44 25.92 32.48
CA THR A 851 -4.69 25.03 33.39
C THR A 851 -4.21 25.79 34.62
N SER A 852 -3.69 25.08 35.64
CA SER A 852 -3.06 25.70 36.81
C SER A 852 -1.92 26.66 36.43
N ARG A 853 -1.24 26.37 35.32
CA ARG A 853 -0.16 27.18 34.73
C ARG A 853 -0.65 28.36 33.89
N GLY A 854 -1.97 28.51 33.73
CA GLY A 854 -2.59 29.61 32.98
C GLY A 854 -2.71 29.39 31.47
N GLU A 855 -2.31 28.22 30.96
CA GLU A 855 -2.44 27.87 29.54
C GLU A 855 -3.90 27.64 29.17
N LEU A 856 -4.33 28.17 28.02
CA LEU A 856 -5.67 27.92 27.51
C LEU A 856 -5.71 26.55 26.81
N ARG A 857 -6.63 25.69 27.23
CA ARG A 857 -6.90 24.39 26.64
C ARG A 857 -8.36 24.33 26.18
N SER A 858 -8.62 23.52 25.15
CA SER A 858 -9.93 23.36 24.55
C SER A 858 -10.28 21.89 24.35
N GLY A 859 -11.58 21.57 24.37
CA GLY A 859 -12.06 20.24 24.04
C GLY A 859 -11.81 19.93 22.56
N GLN A 860 -11.17 18.81 22.27
CA GLN A 860 -10.80 18.39 20.91
C GLN A 860 -11.98 18.42 19.93
N CYS A 861 -13.06 17.67 20.24
CA CYS A 861 -14.21 17.55 19.34
C CYS A 861 -15.02 18.85 19.21
N THR A 862 -15.14 19.64 20.28
CA THR A 862 -15.88 20.91 20.23
C THR A 862 -15.08 21.99 19.49
N ARG A 863 -13.75 22.02 19.63
CA ARG A 863 -12.87 22.85 18.80
C ARG A 863 -12.98 22.46 17.33
N PHE A 864 -12.90 21.16 17.02
CA PHE A 864 -13.06 20.63 15.66
C PHE A 864 -14.39 21.07 15.04
N LEU A 865 -15.52 20.86 15.74
CA LEU A 865 -16.84 21.26 15.25
C LEU A 865 -16.96 22.77 15.04
N ASN A 866 -16.33 23.57 15.90
CA ASN A 866 -16.35 25.03 15.81
C ASN A 866 -15.43 25.60 14.72
N SER A 867 -14.48 24.81 14.20
CA SER A 867 -13.63 25.20 13.06
C SER A 867 -14.21 24.84 11.70
N LEU A 868 -15.31 24.09 11.65
CA LEU A 868 -15.92 23.65 10.40
C LEU A 868 -16.56 24.82 9.64
N SER A 869 -16.58 24.68 8.32
CA SER A 869 -17.30 25.53 7.38
C SER A 869 -18.42 24.77 6.70
N ILE A 870 -19.40 25.50 6.16
CA ILE A 870 -20.47 24.91 5.34
C ILE A 870 -19.84 24.15 4.17
N GLY A 871 -20.25 22.90 3.97
CA GLY A 871 -19.73 21.99 2.96
C GLY A 871 -18.67 21.02 3.46
N ASP A 872 -18.07 21.26 4.63
CA ASP A 872 -17.10 20.35 5.23
C ASP A 872 -17.73 18.99 5.55
N ARG A 873 -16.92 17.94 5.47
CA ARG A 873 -17.36 16.56 5.66
C ARG A 873 -16.97 16.06 7.05
N VAL A 874 -17.91 15.39 7.70
CA VAL A 874 -17.74 14.87 9.06
C VAL A 874 -18.17 13.42 9.09
N VAL A 875 -17.30 12.58 9.66
CA VAL A 875 -17.63 11.18 9.93
C VAL A 875 -18.43 11.12 11.22
N VAL A 876 -19.60 10.48 11.17
CA VAL A 876 -20.51 10.33 12.30
C VAL A 876 -20.99 8.89 12.44
N SER A 877 -21.45 8.52 13.63
CA SER A 877 -22.19 7.29 13.93
C SER A 877 -23.46 7.62 14.71
N VAL A 878 -24.44 6.73 14.67
CA VAL A 878 -25.69 6.88 15.43
C VAL A 878 -25.67 5.89 16.58
N LYS A 879 -25.89 6.40 17.79
CA LYS A 879 -25.99 5.58 19.01
C LYS A 879 -27.42 5.63 19.53
N PRO A 880 -28.12 4.48 19.61
CA PRO A 880 -29.44 4.41 20.21
C PRO A 880 -29.44 4.89 21.67
N SER A 881 -30.45 5.67 22.05
CA SER A 881 -30.70 6.09 23.43
C SER A 881 -31.99 5.50 23.99
N VAL A 882 -32.08 5.42 25.31
CA VAL A 882 -33.33 5.15 26.06
C VAL A 882 -34.23 6.38 26.13
N MET A 883 -33.77 7.56 25.71
CA MET A 883 -34.54 8.80 25.68
C MET A 883 -35.58 8.80 24.56
N LYS A 884 -36.57 7.91 24.61
CA LYS A 884 -37.66 7.81 23.64
C LYS A 884 -38.93 8.46 24.17
N LEU A 885 -39.76 8.98 23.26
CA LEU A 885 -41.12 9.42 23.61
C LEU A 885 -41.97 8.23 24.08
N PRO A 886 -43.01 8.47 24.91
CA PRO A 886 -43.93 7.42 25.31
C PRO A 886 -44.63 6.78 24.10
N PRO A 887 -44.97 5.48 24.16
CA PRO A 887 -45.58 4.78 23.04
C PRO A 887 -46.97 5.29 22.68
N ILE A 888 -47.70 5.87 23.65
CA ILE A 888 -49.04 6.41 23.43
C ILE A 888 -48.96 7.92 23.33
N ASP A 889 -49.43 8.47 22.21
CA ASP A 889 -49.32 9.90 21.95
C ASP A 889 -50.06 10.77 22.98
N SER A 890 -51.14 10.28 23.59
CA SER A 890 -51.88 11.06 24.60
C SER A 890 -51.22 11.11 25.99
N GLN A 891 -50.14 10.35 26.24
CA GLN A 891 -49.46 10.36 27.53
C GLN A 891 -48.73 11.70 27.78
N PRO A 892 -48.79 12.26 29.00
CA PRO A 892 -48.03 13.44 29.38
C PRO A 892 -46.51 13.24 29.27
N VAL A 893 -45.82 14.29 28.83
CA VAL A 893 -44.35 14.31 28.73
C VAL A 893 -43.81 15.48 29.54
N ILE A 894 -42.99 15.20 30.55
CA ILE A 894 -42.33 16.20 31.39
C ILE A 894 -40.83 16.17 31.11
N MET A 895 -40.28 17.29 30.71
CA MET A 895 -38.90 17.43 30.26
C MET A 895 -38.18 18.46 31.13
N ALA A 896 -36.95 18.17 31.52
CA ALA A 896 -36.08 19.07 32.28
C ALA A 896 -34.74 19.21 31.55
N GLY A 897 -34.56 20.33 30.85
CA GLY A 897 -33.39 20.60 30.00
C GLY A 897 -32.53 21.74 30.55
N LEU A 898 -31.25 21.45 30.80
CA LEU A 898 -30.29 22.44 31.32
C LEU A 898 -29.26 22.81 30.27
N GLY A 899 -29.27 24.07 29.82
CA GLY A 899 -28.39 24.54 28.74
C GLY A 899 -28.52 23.67 27.49
N THR A 900 -27.41 23.09 27.02
CA THR A 900 -27.39 22.19 25.86
C THR A 900 -28.18 20.90 26.05
N GLY A 901 -28.55 20.54 27.29
CA GLY A 901 -29.52 19.48 27.56
C GLY A 901 -30.93 19.75 26.99
N MET A 902 -31.15 20.92 26.39
CA MET A 902 -32.33 21.20 25.58
C MET A 902 -32.39 20.41 24.27
N ALA A 903 -31.25 19.96 23.73
CA ALA A 903 -31.16 19.29 22.43
C ALA A 903 -32.24 18.20 22.22
N PRO A 904 -32.31 17.11 23.02
CA PRO A 904 -33.29 16.06 22.78
C PRO A 904 -34.73 16.55 22.95
N PHE A 905 -34.98 17.55 23.81
CA PHE A 905 -36.31 18.09 24.04
C PHE A 905 -36.81 18.96 22.89
N ARG A 906 -35.91 19.65 22.18
CA ARG A 906 -36.25 20.29 20.90
C ARG A 906 -36.75 19.24 19.91
N ALA A 907 -36.04 18.12 19.76
CA ALA A 907 -36.46 17.02 18.89
C ALA A 907 -37.81 16.39 19.32
N PHE A 908 -38.04 16.22 20.63
CA PHE A 908 -39.32 15.73 21.16
C PHE A 908 -40.48 16.66 20.80
N ILE A 909 -40.29 17.96 20.96
CA ILE A 909 -41.32 18.97 20.65
C ILE A 909 -41.60 18.97 19.14
N GLU A 910 -40.56 18.96 18.29
CA GLU A 910 -40.74 18.85 16.83
C GLU A 910 -41.50 17.58 16.42
N GLU A 911 -41.15 16.43 17.02
CA GLU A 911 -41.83 15.16 16.73
C GLU A 911 -43.32 15.25 17.09
N ARG A 912 -43.65 15.79 18.27
CA ARG A 912 -45.02 15.98 18.72
C ARG A 912 -45.77 17.01 17.88
N ALA A 913 -45.10 18.05 17.41
CA ALA A 913 -45.65 19.00 16.46
C ALA A 913 -46.08 18.30 15.16
N VAL A 914 -45.21 17.44 14.60
CA VAL A 914 -45.54 16.65 13.40
C VAL A 914 -46.74 15.73 13.64
N ARG A 915 -46.81 15.05 14.78
CA ARG A 915 -47.96 14.20 15.14
C ARG A 915 -49.27 15.00 15.27
N LYS A 916 -49.23 16.16 15.92
CA LYS A 916 -50.38 17.08 16.04
C LYS A 916 -50.83 17.58 14.66
N MET A 917 -49.89 17.96 13.78
CA MET A 917 -50.18 18.34 12.39
C MET A 917 -50.81 17.21 11.58
N GLN A 918 -50.47 15.95 11.88
CA GLN A 918 -51.09 14.75 11.29
C GLN A 918 -52.45 14.40 11.90
N GLY A 919 -52.97 15.21 12.83
CA GLY A 919 -54.28 15.00 13.47
C GLY A 919 -54.26 14.01 14.63
N ALA A 920 -53.09 13.58 15.12
CA ALA A 920 -53.00 12.73 16.30
C ALA A 920 -53.37 13.53 17.57
N ASN A 921 -54.02 12.86 18.53
CA ASN A 921 -54.26 13.44 19.85
C ASN A 921 -52.98 13.37 20.68
N VAL A 922 -52.35 14.52 20.91
CA VAL A 922 -51.09 14.65 21.65
C VAL A 922 -51.35 15.09 23.09
N GLY A 923 -50.76 14.38 24.05
CA GLY A 923 -50.85 14.68 25.47
C GLY A 923 -50.11 15.96 25.87
N PRO A 924 -50.31 16.46 27.10
CA PRO A 924 -49.68 17.69 27.55
C PRO A 924 -48.16 17.56 27.63
N MET A 925 -47.44 18.59 27.18
CA MET A 925 -45.99 18.68 27.26
C MET A 925 -45.56 19.78 28.23
N THR A 926 -44.71 19.44 29.20
CA THR A 926 -44.15 20.38 30.17
C THR A 926 -42.64 20.43 30.02
N LEU A 927 -42.06 21.62 29.89
CA LEU A 927 -40.62 21.82 29.79
C LEU A 927 -40.12 22.75 30.90
N TYR A 928 -39.24 22.23 31.74
CA TYR A 928 -38.42 22.99 32.67
C TYR A 928 -37.08 23.30 32.02
N PHE A 929 -36.88 24.53 31.57
CA PHE A 929 -35.63 24.99 30.96
C PHE A 929 -34.82 25.82 31.95
N GLY A 930 -33.53 25.50 32.08
CA GLY A 930 -32.60 26.23 32.94
C GLY A 930 -31.35 26.72 32.21
N SER A 931 -31.00 28.00 32.39
CA SER A 931 -29.70 28.54 31.97
C SER A 931 -29.20 29.67 32.89
N ARG A 932 -28.08 30.31 32.54
CA ARG A 932 -27.50 31.39 33.36
C ARG A 932 -28.31 32.68 33.26
N HIS A 933 -28.50 33.17 32.04
CA HIS A 933 -29.12 34.46 31.75
C HIS A 933 -30.12 34.31 30.61
N ARG A 934 -31.29 34.94 30.72
CA ARG A 934 -32.28 34.92 29.62
C ARG A 934 -31.75 35.59 28.36
N ALA A 935 -31.11 36.74 28.50
CA ALA A 935 -30.63 37.51 27.35
C ALA A 935 -29.44 36.86 26.60
N MET A 936 -28.73 35.92 27.23
CA MET A 936 -27.47 35.37 26.71
C MET A 936 -27.55 33.89 26.37
N GLU A 937 -28.25 33.08 27.18
CA GLU A 937 -28.29 31.61 27.06
C GLU A 937 -29.74 31.05 26.99
N TYR A 938 -30.70 31.79 26.44
CA TYR A 938 -32.04 31.24 26.20
C TYR A 938 -32.12 30.54 24.85
N LEU A 939 -31.58 29.31 24.82
CA LEU A 939 -31.45 28.51 23.61
C LEU A 939 -32.82 28.19 23.01
N TYR A 940 -32.99 28.48 21.72
CA TYR A 940 -34.24 28.29 20.96
C TYR A 940 -35.45 29.04 21.55
N GLY A 941 -35.24 30.13 22.29
CA GLY A 941 -36.30 30.85 23.00
C GLY A 941 -37.51 31.20 22.13
N GLU A 942 -37.28 31.77 20.95
CA GLU A 942 -38.34 32.14 20.01
C GLU A 942 -39.18 30.93 19.54
N GLU A 943 -38.51 29.81 19.24
CA GLU A 943 -39.15 28.55 18.83
C GLU A 943 -40.01 27.97 19.96
N LEU A 944 -39.48 27.95 21.19
CA LEU A 944 -40.17 27.41 22.36
C LEU A 944 -41.38 28.25 22.77
N GLU A 945 -41.26 29.57 22.70
CA GLU A 945 -42.35 30.50 22.97
C GLU A 945 -43.46 30.36 21.92
N ALA A 946 -43.11 30.12 20.64
CA ALA A 946 -44.07 29.84 19.59
C ALA A 946 -44.84 28.52 19.84
N TYR A 947 -44.16 27.43 20.19
CA TYR A 947 -44.83 26.16 20.53
C TYR A 947 -45.69 26.26 21.79
N HIS A 948 -45.32 27.12 22.75
CA HIS A 948 -46.13 27.40 23.92
C HIS A 948 -47.40 28.18 23.54
N ALA A 949 -47.28 29.19 22.68
CA ALA A 949 -48.41 29.97 22.19
C ALA A 949 -49.40 29.12 21.36
N ASP A 950 -48.92 28.14 20.58
CA ASP A 950 -49.75 27.17 19.85
C ASP A 950 -50.39 26.10 20.78
N GLY A 951 -50.03 26.09 22.06
CA GLY A 951 -50.54 25.15 23.05
C GLY A 951 -50.02 23.72 22.90
N LEU A 952 -49.08 23.45 21.97
CA LEU A 952 -48.37 22.17 21.91
C LEU A 952 -47.53 21.99 23.19
N LEU A 953 -46.70 22.98 23.51
CA LEU A 953 -45.97 23.00 24.76
C LEU A 953 -46.88 23.58 25.86
N THR A 954 -47.60 22.71 26.55
CA THR A 954 -48.62 23.10 27.54
C THR A 954 -48.04 23.98 28.65
N ASN A 955 -46.86 23.66 29.16
CA ASN A 955 -46.19 24.42 30.22
C ASN A 955 -44.73 24.66 29.87
N LEU A 956 -44.33 25.94 29.83
CA LEU A 956 -42.94 26.35 29.67
C LEU A 956 -42.47 27.04 30.96
N ARG A 957 -41.57 26.38 31.69
CA ARG A 957 -41.07 26.83 32.99
C ARG A 957 -39.61 27.21 32.89
N LEU A 958 -39.34 28.51 32.96
CA LEU A 958 -38.00 29.06 32.79
C LEU A 958 -37.32 29.35 34.13
N ALA A 959 -36.04 28.97 34.24
CA ALA A 959 -35.20 29.22 35.40
C ALA A 959 -33.85 29.83 34.97
N PHE A 960 -33.66 31.12 35.26
CA PHE A 960 -32.41 31.84 34.98
C PHE A 960 -31.67 32.10 36.30
N SER A 961 -30.49 31.51 36.44
CA SER A 961 -29.79 31.45 37.73
C SER A 961 -29.03 32.73 38.10
N ARG A 962 -28.82 33.65 37.16
CA ARG A 962 -27.96 34.84 37.33
C ARG A 962 -28.62 36.17 36.96
N ASP A 963 -29.90 36.19 36.59
CA ASP A 963 -30.64 37.42 36.25
C ASP A 963 -31.11 38.20 37.50
N GLN A 964 -31.01 37.58 38.67
CA GLN A 964 -31.38 38.15 39.96
C GLN A 964 -30.39 37.70 41.04
N LYS A 965 -30.45 38.33 42.23
CA LYS A 965 -29.53 38.04 43.35
C LYS A 965 -29.67 36.60 43.87
N GLU A 966 -30.90 36.10 43.97
CA GLU A 966 -31.20 34.74 44.42
C GLU A 966 -31.12 33.74 43.27
N LYS A 967 -30.49 32.58 43.48
CA LYS A 967 -30.34 31.58 42.42
C LYS A 967 -31.65 30.83 42.20
N VAL A 968 -32.23 30.98 41.02
CA VAL A 968 -33.44 30.24 40.60
C VAL A 968 -33.03 29.09 39.68
N TYR A 969 -33.40 27.87 40.06
CA TYR A 969 -33.12 26.64 39.31
C TYR A 969 -34.40 25.86 39.00
N ILE A 970 -34.30 24.85 38.14
CA ILE A 970 -35.45 24.07 37.67
C ILE A 970 -36.18 23.35 38.81
N GLN A 971 -35.48 22.87 39.83
CA GLN A 971 -36.08 22.22 41.00
C GLN A 971 -36.96 23.18 41.81
N HIS A 972 -36.72 24.50 41.75
CA HIS A 972 -37.58 25.48 42.39
C HIS A 972 -38.91 25.55 41.64
N ARG A 973 -38.86 25.63 40.30
CA ARG A 973 -40.05 25.60 39.44
C ARG A 973 -40.84 24.30 39.58
N MET A 974 -40.14 23.17 39.66
CA MET A 974 -40.77 21.87 39.88
C MET A 974 -41.52 21.80 41.22
N ARG A 975 -40.99 22.42 42.29
CA ARG A 975 -41.69 22.49 43.58
C ARG A 975 -42.95 23.36 43.49
N ASP A 976 -42.90 24.47 42.76
CA ASP A 976 -44.07 25.31 42.48
C ASP A 976 -45.18 24.52 41.74
N ASP A 977 -44.78 23.54 40.92
CA ASP A 977 -45.67 22.70 40.10
C ASP A 977 -45.95 21.31 40.70
N SER A 978 -45.86 21.16 42.03
CA SER A 978 -46.01 19.85 42.71
C SER A 978 -47.32 19.12 42.37
N GLU A 979 -48.44 19.84 42.21
CA GLU A 979 -49.73 19.24 41.84
C GLU A 979 -49.72 18.67 40.41
N LEU A 980 -49.10 19.38 39.47
CA LEU A 980 -48.94 18.93 38.09
C LEU A 980 -48.05 17.68 38.04
N LEU A 981 -46.91 17.71 38.74
CA LEU A 981 -45.99 16.58 38.76
C LEU A 981 -46.65 15.32 39.36
N ALA A 982 -47.36 15.46 40.48
CA ALA A 982 -48.06 14.33 41.10
C ALA A 982 -49.17 13.77 40.19
N SER A 983 -50.00 14.64 39.60
CA SER A 983 -51.12 14.20 38.74
C SER A 983 -50.65 13.55 37.45
N GLN A 984 -49.71 14.16 36.71
CA GLN A 984 -49.23 13.65 35.44
C GLN A 984 -48.41 12.36 35.61
N MET A 985 -47.60 12.27 36.67
CA MET A 985 -46.76 11.08 36.90
C MET A 985 -47.52 9.91 37.55
N LEU A 986 -48.45 10.16 38.48
CA LEU A 986 -49.11 9.07 39.21
C LEU A 986 -50.47 8.68 38.63
N ALA A 987 -51.25 9.63 38.10
CA ALA A 987 -52.63 9.38 37.68
C ALA A 987 -52.81 9.29 36.15
N GLN A 988 -51.92 9.87 35.36
CA GLN A 988 -52.05 9.96 33.89
C GLN A 988 -50.97 9.16 33.14
N ASP A 989 -50.21 8.34 33.86
CA ASP A 989 -49.14 7.52 33.32
C ASP A 989 -48.10 8.28 32.47
N GLY A 990 -47.76 9.51 32.85
CA GLY A 990 -46.77 10.34 32.16
C GLY A 990 -45.32 9.87 32.35
N CYS A 991 -44.44 10.41 31.51
CA CYS A 991 -43.00 10.16 31.53
C CYS A 991 -42.21 11.43 31.86
N PHE A 992 -41.17 11.28 32.67
CA PHE A 992 -40.23 12.33 33.05
C PHE A 992 -38.85 12.10 32.45
N TYR A 993 -38.27 13.17 31.91
CA TYR A 993 -36.95 13.17 31.28
C TYR A 993 -36.09 14.30 31.84
N LEU A 994 -34.83 14.01 32.19
CA LEU A 994 -33.82 15.01 32.53
C LEU A 994 -32.64 14.88 31.59
N CYS A 995 -32.21 15.99 30.99
CA CYS A 995 -30.97 16.05 30.22
C CYS A 995 -30.12 17.26 30.61
N GLY A 996 -28.81 17.03 30.83
CA GLY A 996 -27.87 18.08 31.22
C GLY A 996 -26.78 17.60 32.19
N PRO A 997 -26.17 18.51 32.98
CA PRO A 997 -25.12 18.14 33.91
C PRO A 997 -25.65 17.28 35.07
N THR A 998 -24.76 16.52 35.72
CA THR A 998 -25.09 15.59 36.82
C THR A 998 -25.49 16.24 38.16
N TRP A 999 -24.97 17.42 38.50
CA TRP A 999 -25.15 18.05 39.81
C TRP A 999 -26.61 18.30 40.28
N PRO A 1000 -27.62 18.58 39.43
CA PRO A 1000 -28.99 18.84 39.85
C PRO A 1000 -29.85 17.58 39.95
N ALA A 1001 -29.35 16.40 39.56
CA ALA A 1001 -30.15 15.19 39.50
C ALA A 1001 -30.75 14.78 40.87
N GLY A 1002 -30.00 15.00 41.96
CA GLY A 1002 -30.49 14.79 43.32
C GLY A 1002 -31.62 15.75 43.69
N ASP A 1003 -31.42 17.05 43.46
CA ASP A 1003 -32.42 18.09 43.76
C ASP A 1003 -33.73 17.90 42.97
N VAL A 1004 -33.62 17.47 41.71
CA VAL A 1004 -34.76 17.15 40.84
C VAL A 1004 -35.53 15.94 41.37
N LYS A 1005 -34.81 14.89 41.79
CA LYS A 1005 -35.41 13.73 42.44
C LYS A 1005 -36.14 14.13 43.72
N ASP A 1006 -35.52 14.98 44.55
CA ASP A 1006 -36.12 15.46 45.80
C ASP A 1006 -37.38 16.29 45.56
N ALA A 1007 -37.40 17.14 44.52
CA ALA A 1007 -38.60 17.86 44.11
C ALA A 1007 -39.73 16.91 43.69
N MET A 1008 -39.41 15.87 42.91
CA MET A 1008 -40.38 14.85 42.48
C MET A 1008 -40.94 14.03 43.66
N VAL A 1009 -40.06 13.57 44.57
CA VAL A 1009 -40.45 12.86 45.79
C VAL A 1009 -41.31 13.75 46.69
N GLY A 1010 -40.96 15.02 46.81
CA GLY A 1010 -41.76 16.02 47.51
C GLY A 1010 -43.18 16.12 46.95
N ALA A 1011 -43.33 16.22 45.63
CA ALA A 1011 -44.64 16.24 44.97
C ALA A 1011 -45.47 14.98 45.24
N PHE A 1012 -44.86 13.79 45.16
CA PHE A 1012 -45.55 12.52 45.39
C PHE A 1012 -46.04 12.34 46.83
N THR A 1013 -45.26 12.83 47.79
CA THR A 1013 -45.56 12.69 49.22
C THR A 1013 -46.53 13.73 49.74
N THR A 1014 -46.44 14.96 49.26
CA THR A 1014 -47.28 16.07 49.75
C THR A 1014 -48.65 16.11 49.07
N ILE A 1015 -48.70 15.89 47.75
CA ILE A 1015 -49.93 15.96 46.95
C ILE A 1015 -50.39 14.57 46.49
N GLY A 1016 -49.45 13.72 46.05
CA GLY A 1016 -49.75 12.43 45.42
C GLY A 1016 -50.25 11.31 46.35
N GLY A 1017 -50.34 11.55 47.67
CA GLY A 1017 -50.80 10.56 48.65
C GLY A 1017 -49.83 9.40 48.89
N VAL A 1018 -48.59 9.46 48.38
CA VAL A 1018 -47.56 8.43 48.57
C VAL A 1018 -46.94 8.57 49.95
N LYS A 1019 -46.82 7.48 50.71
CA LYS A 1019 -46.15 7.51 52.01
C LYS A 1019 -44.66 7.86 51.85
N PRO A 1020 -44.06 8.68 52.74
CA PRO A 1020 -42.64 9.03 52.66
C PRO A 1020 -41.70 7.81 52.60
N SER A 1021 -42.05 6.71 53.27
CA SER A 1021 -41.29 5.46 53.26
C SER A 1021 -41.26 4.75 51.91
N ASP A 1022 -42.25 5.00 51.04
CA ASP A 1022 -42.43 4.31 49.77
C ASP A 1022 -42.12 5.19 48.55
N ALA A 1023 -41.94 6.50 48.73
CA ALA A 1023 -41.71 7.44 47.63
C ALA A 1023 -40.44 7.15 46.81
N ASN A 1024 -39.38 6.67 47.45
CA ASN A 1024 -38.19 6.21 46.72
C ASN A 1024 -38.47 4.95 45.90
N LYS A 1025 -39.28 4.01 46.41
CA LYS A 1025 -39.67 2.81 45.67
C LYS A 1025 -40.50 3.15 44.44
N VAL A 1026 -41.36 4.18 44.53
CA VAL A 1026 -42.12 4.68 43.38
C VAL A 1026 -41.19 5.20 42.29
N ILE A 1027 -40.16 5.98 42.64
CA ILE A 1027 -39.16 6.44 41.65
C ILE A 1027 -38.43 5.25 41.01
N GLU A 1028 -38.03 4.24 41.79
CA GLU A 1028 -37.41 3.04 41.22
C GLU A 1028 -38.38 2.28 40.30
N THR A 1029 -39.66 2.17 40.66
CA THR A 1029 -40.70 1.57 39.79
C THR A 1029 -40.87 2.36 38.49
N LEU A 1030 -40.82 3.70 38.56
CA LEU A 1030 -40.88 4.57 37.38
C LEU A 1030 -39.63 4.42 36.49
N LYS A 1031 -38.45 4.16 37.06
CA LYS A 1031 -37.25 3.84 36.27
C LYS A 1031 -37.37 2.47 35.60
N GLU A 1032 -37.80 1.45 36.34
CA GLU A 1032 -38.00 0.09 35.83
C GLU A 1032 -39.05 0.03 34.71
N SER A 1033 -40.05 0.91 34.77
CA SER A 1033 -41.06 1.06 33.72
C SER A 1033 -40.70 2.06 32.61
N GLU A 1034 -39.45 2.56 32.59
CA GLU A 1034 -38.94 3.52 31.59
C GLU A 1034 -39.72 4.85 31.53
N ARG A 1035 -40.30 5.26 32.66
CA ARG A 1035 -41.07 6.50 32.83
C ARG A 1035 -40.32 7.59 33.59
N TYR A 1036 -39.14 7.29 34.12
CA TYR A 1036 -38.23 8.26 34.74
C TYR A 1036 -36.83 8.07 34.16
N ILE A 1037 -36.50 8.83 33.12
CA ILE A 1037 -35.29 8.66 32.30
C ILE A 1037 -34.35 9.85 32.51
N LEU A 1038 -33.09 9.57 32.84
CA LEU A 1038 -32.06 10.60 33.03
C LEU A 1038 -30.92 10.36 32.04
N GLU A 1039 -30.60 11.36 31.24
CA GLU A 1039 -29.41 11.38 30.37
C GLU A 1039 -28.52 12.55 30.80
N VAL A 1040 -27.68 12.29 31.81
CA VAL A 1040 -26.81 13.29 32.43
C VAL A 1040 -25.34 13.03 32.11
N TYR A 1041 -24.57 14.10 31.92
CA TYR A 1041 -23.16 14.06 31.50
C TYR A 1041 -22.22 14.89 32.38
#